data_AF-A0A812PJC1-F1
#
_entry.id   AF-A0A812PJC1-F1
#
_cell.length_a   1.000
_cell.length_b   1.000
_cell.length_c   1.000
_cell.angle_alpha   90.00
_cell.angle_beta   90.00
_cell.angle_gamma   90.00
#
_symmetry.space_group_name_H-M   'P 1'
#
loop_
_entity.id
_entity.type
_entity.pdbx_description
1 polymer ?
#
loop_
_entity_poly.entity_id
_entity_poly.type
_entity_poly.pdbx_seq_one_letter_code
_entity_poly.pdbx_strand_id
1 'polypeptide(L)'
;MSDVEAVKELGEQYQQLKKEIGKVVIGQHEVIDLLILSIICRGHSLLVGPLFANIILADEINRTPPKTQSALLEAMQERSVTAAGSTYTMAEPFFVLATQNPIEQEGTYPLPEAQLDRFMFNIEVGYPSFEEEVNIVKNTTSGVDEKINKVLSAEDILRFQNLVRKIPVSDNVYEYAINLAQATRPGTDRAKEVTENYISWGAGPRASQNLILGVTSSLGKGIISASLATLLQSRGYSVTIQKLDPYINIDPGTLNPYEHGECYVTNDGAETDLDLGHYERFLNRPTSQANNVTTGRVYQSVINKERKGAYLGKTVQVIPHITDEIKDRIMHLGNTGEFEIVITEIGGTVGDIEALPYIEAVRQLRWELGADSLVIHLTLIPHLAATGELKTKPTQHSVQKLQESGVQPDVLVCRTEHHITEEIRRKLAQFCNVKKEAVIESIDAETIYAVPILMRNQNLDEVVLNRLNLPIEDNLDLVNWKDFLYKLRYPKREVEIGLIGKYVELHDSYKSIVESFIHAGASNECRVKIRWIHSENLTGESVPKYLEELDGILVAPGFGERGFAGKLDAIQYARENKIPFLGICLGMQAAVIEFARNVLGWADANSTEMNPETSHPVIALMEEQKKIVNMGGTMRLGANDCSLLEDSIAFKTYRRKLISERHRHRYELNNEFLEDLESHGLRAVGRNPETDLVEIIELNDHPWFVGVQFHPEYKSTVSNPHPLFVKFVEAAVEHSRQENS
;
A
#
# COMPACT_ATOMS: atom_id res chain seq x y z
N MET A 1 12.07 78.91 -20.49
CA MET A 1 11.18 77.84 -20.03
C MET A 1 11.91 77.09 -18.95
N SER A 2 11.32 77.02 -17.75
CA SER A 2 11.89 76.19 -16.68
C SER A 2 11.76 74.71 -17.05
N ASP A 3 12.62 73.84 -16.51
CA ASP A 3 12.55 72.40 -16.76
C ASP A 3 11.16 71.81 -16.41
N VAL A 4 10.49 72.40 -15.41
CA VAL A 4 9.13 72.02 -15.01
C VAL A 4 8.08 72.39 -16.07
N GLU A 5 8.24 73.53 -16.74
CA GLU A 5 7.36 73.94 -17.84
C GLU A 5 7.59 73.07 -19.08
N ALA A 6 8.85 72.73 -19.38
CA ALA A 6 9.20 71.85 -20.50
C ALA A 6 8.61 70.44 -20.35
N VAL A 7 8.65 69.88 -19.13
CA VAL A 7 8.07 68.56 -18.83
C VAL A 7 6.55 68.57 -18.95
N LYS A 8 5.89 69.66 -18.52
CA LYS A 8 4.43 69.79 -18.68
C LYS A 8 4.02 69.86 -20.15
N GLU A 9 4.71 70.67 -20.95
CA GLU A 9 4.46 70.79 -22.38
C GLU A 9 4.64 69.45 -23.10
N LEU A 10 5.72 68.71 -22.78
CA LEU A 10 5.96 67.37 -23.32
C LEU A 10 4.85 66.39 -22.93
N GLY A 11 4.36 66.43 -21.69
CA GLY A 11 3.27 65.59 -21.20
C GLY A 11 1.95 65.84 -21.95
N GLU A 12 1.63 67.09 -22.24
CA GLU A 12 0.43 67.46 -23.01
C GLU A 12 0.54 66.98 -24.47
N GLN A 13 1.69 67.22 -25.10
CA GLN A 13 1.96 66.75 -26.48
C GLN A 13 1.96 65.22 -26.58
N TYR A 14 2.49 64.51 -25.59
CA TYR A 14 2.47 63.05 -25.52
C TYR A 14 1.04 62.50 -25.51
N GLN A 15 0.15 63.08 -24.70
CA GLN A 15 -1.26 62.66 -24.65
C GLN A 15 -1.99 62.94 -25.97
N GLN A 16 -1.69 64.07 -26.61
CA GLN A 16 -2.26 64.40 -27.92
C GLN A 16 -1.79 63.41 -29.00
N LEU A 17 -0.51 63.07 -29.03
CA LEU A 17 0.06 62.10 -29.96
C LEU A 17 -0.55 60.71 -29.76
N LYS A 18 -0.67 60.25 -28.51
CA LYS A 18 -1.31 58.98 -28.14
C LYS A 18 -2.75 58.93 -28.63
N LYS A 19 -3.51 60.02 -28.47
CA LYS A 19 -4.90 60.13 -28.93
C LYS A 19 -5.03 60.05 -30.44
N GLU A 20 -4.15 60.68 -31.21
CA GLU A 20 -4.20 60.64 -32.67
C GLU A 20 -3.81 59.25 -33.22
N ILE A 21 -2.76 58.63 -32.69
CA ILE A 21 -2.34 57.27 -33.10
C ILE A 21 -3.41 56.23 -32.72
N GLY A 22 -4.03 56.37 -31.55
CA GLY A 22 -5.09 55.48 -31.07
C GLY A 22 -6.38 55.48 -31.89
N LYS A 23 -6.57 56.45 -32.81
CA LYS A 23 -7.68 56.42 -33.78
C LYS A 23 -7.48 55.39 -34.88
N VAL A 24 -6.23 55.07 -35.19
CA VAL A 24 -5.85 54.12 -36.26
C VAL A 24 -5.53 52.75 -35.67
N VAL A 25 -4.81 52.74 -34.54
CA VAL A 25 -4.41 51.51 -33.84
C VAL A 25 -5.33 51.32 -32.63
N ILE A 26 -6.41 50.55 -32.82
CA ILE A 26 -7.47 50.37 -31.83
C ILE A 26 -7.11 49.23 -30.86
N GLY A 27 -7.26 49.46 -29.56
CA GLY A 27 -7.10 48.45 -28.51
C GLY A 27 -5.66 48.12 -28.07
N GLN A 28 -4.64 48.66 -28.75
CA GLN A 28 -3.22 48.37 -28.49
C GLN A 28 -2.51 49.55 -27.78
N HIS A 29 -3.06 50.00 -26.65
CA HIS A 29 -2.60 51.22 -25.98
C HIS A 29 -1.15 51.16 -25.49
N GLU A 30 -0.70 49.99 -25.03
CA GLU A 30 0.67 49.78 -24.54
C GLU A 30 1.71 49.83 -25.68
N VAL A 31 1.36 49.30 -26.86
CA VAL A 31 2.22 49.36 -28.06
C VAL A 31 2.43 50.80 -28.50
N ILE A 32 1.37 51.61 -28.47
CA ILE A 32 1.43 53.04 -28.81
C ILE A 32 2.33 53.77 -27.81
N ASP A 33 2.22 53.48 -26.52
CA ASP A 33 3.04 54.11 -25.48
C ASP A 33 4.52 53.80 -25.67
N LEU A 34 4.86 52.53 -25.88
CA LEU A 34 6.24 52.08 -26.12
C LEU A 34 6.80 52.63 -27.43
N LEU A 35 5.98 52.75 -28.49
CA LEU A 35 6.39 53.35 -29.76
C LEU A 35 6.77 54.82 -29.56
N ILE A 36 5.91 55.61 -28.92
CA ILE A 36 6.14 57.03 -28.68
C ILE A 36 7.38 57.22 -27.79
N LEU A 37 7.51 56.43 -26.72
CA LEU A 37 8.68 56.44 -25.84
C LEU A 37 9.96 56.11 -26.61
N SER A 38 9.94 55.09 -27.46
CA SER A 38 11.10 54.71 -28.28
C SER A 38 11.53 55.84 -29.23
N ILE A 39 10.57 56.55 -29.84
CA ILE A 39 10.83 57.69 -30.72
C ILE A 39 11.45 58.85 -29.93
N ILE A 40 10.87 59.21 -28.78
CA ILE A 40 11.33 60.35 -27.95
C ILE A 40 12.73 60.06 -27.38
N CYS A 41 12.95 58.85 -26.87
CA CYS A 41 14.23 58.43 -26.29
C CYS A 41 15.27 58.04 -27.35
N ARG A 42 14.90 58.01 -28.64
CA ARG A 42 15.74 57.49 -29.75
C ARG A 42 16.33 56.11 -29.45
N GLY A 43 15.51 55.24 -28.88
CA GLY A 43 15.89 53.91 -28.44
C GLY A 43 14.99 52.82 -29.01
N HIS A 44 15.12 51.62 -28.44
CA HIS A 44 14.28 50.47 -28.75
C HIS A 44 13.49 50.06 -27.50
N SER A 45 12.25 49.63 -27.68
CA SER A 45 11.44 49.03 -26.62
C SER A 45 11.08 47.60 -27.00
N LEU A 46 11.15 46.70 -26.02
CA LEU A 46 10.67 45.32 -26.16
C LEU A 46 9.25 45.23 -25.58
N LEU A 47 8.31 44.76 -26.38
CA LEU A 47 6.99 44.37 -25.91
C LEU A 47 7.01 42.87 -25.57
N VAL A 48 6.80 42.56 -24.29
CA VAL A 48 6.83 41.20 -23.77
C VAL A 48 5.46 40.57 -24.00
N GLY A 49 5.41 39.49 -24.79
CA GLY A 49 4.17 38.81 -25.15
C GLY A 49 3.60 37.91 -24.05
N PRO A 50 2.43 37.27 -24.30
CA PRO A 50 1.72 36.42 -23.33
C PRO A 50 2.52 35.17 -22.90
N LEU A 51 3.59 34.85 -23.61
CA LEU A 51 4.54 33.79 -23.27
C LEU A 51 5.23 34.01 -21.91
N PHE A 52 5.18 35.21 -21.31
CA PHE A 52 5.79 35.48 -20.01
C PHE A 52 4.81 35.35 -18.83
N ALA A 53 3.62 34.79 -19.05
CA ALA A 53 2.66 34.46 -18.00
C ALA A 53 3.03 33.17 -17.24
N ASN A 54 2.57 33.05 -15.98
CA ASN A 54 2.76 31.83 -15.18
C ASN A 54 1.98 30.62 -15.72
N ILE A 55 0.80 30.86 -16.31
CA ILE A 55 -0.04 29.84 -16.94
C ILE A 55 -0.40 30.35 -18.34
N ILE A 56 -0.09 29.53 -19.34
CA ILE A 56 -0.35 29.82 -20.74
C ILE A 56 -1.32 28.78 -21.25
N LEU A 57 -2.40 29.24 -21.88
CA LEU A 57 -3.28 28.39 -22.69
C LEU A 57 -2.98 28.67 -24.16
N ALA A 58 -2.30 27.73 -24.81
CA ALA A 58 -2.05 27.73 -26.25
C ALA A 58 -3.22 27.02 -26.94
N ASP A 59 -4.23 27.80 -27.32
CA ASP A 59 -5.38 27.27 -28.03
C ASP A 59 -5.01 26.86 -29.47
N GLU A 60 -5.48 25.70 -29.91
CA GLU A 60 -5.24 25.12 -31.22
C GLU A 60 -3.74 25.13 -31.60
N ILE A 61 -2.88 24.61 -30.72
CA ILE A 61 -1.42 24.68 -30.89
C ILE A 61 -0.94 24.08 -32.23
N ASN A 62 -1.69 23.12 -32.78
CA ASN A 62 -1.43 22.50 -34.07
C ASN A 62 -1.79 23.39 -35.27
N ARG A 63 -2.36 24.59 -35.12
CA ARG A 63 -2.49 25.58 -36.22
C ARG A 63 -1.33 26.56 -36.31
N THR A 64 -0.44 26.51 -35.33
CA THR A 64 0.70 27.41 -35.24
C THR A 64 1.84 26.91 -36.16
N PRO A 65 2.53 27.78 -36.92
CA PRO A 65 3.64 27.34 -37.76
C PRO A 65 4.76 26.67 -36.94
N PRO A 66 5.53 25.71 -37.50
CA PRO A 66 6.56 24.97 -36.77
C PRO A 66 7.62 25.86 -36.11
N LYS A 67 7.94 27.02 -36.70
CA LYS A 67 8.87 28.01 -36.12
C LYS A 67 8.34 28.59 -34.80
N THR A 68 7.05 28.88 -34.74
CA THR A 68 6.41 29.45 -33.54
C THR A 68 6.17 28.35 -32.50
N GLN A 69 5.81 27.13 -32.92
CA GLN A 69 5.77 25.97 -32.03
C GLN A 69 7.15 25.70 -31.40
N SER A 70 8.23 25.80 -32.18
CA SER A 70 9.60 25.59 -31.71
C SER A 70 10.04 26.63 -30.67
N ALA A 71 9.56 27.87 -30.78
CA ALA A 71 9.84 28.91 -29.80
C ALA A 71 9.23 28.61 -28.41
N LEU A 72 8.14 27.83 -28.34
CA LEU A 72 7.59 27.36 -27.07
C LEU A 72 8.52 26.34 -26.37
N LEU A 73 9.38 25.64 -27.12
CA LEU A 73 10.21 24.58 -26.55
C LEU A 73 11.30 25.12 -25.63
N GLU A 74 11.91 26.25 -25.97
CA GLU A 74 12.88 26.94 -25.12
C GLU A 74 12.19 27.36 -23.80
N ALA A 75 11.00 27.96 -23.89
CA ALA A 75 10.25 28.40 -22.72
C ALA A 75 9.79 27.23 -21.81
N MET A 76 9.29 26.13 -22.39
CA MET A 76 8.85 24.96 -21.65
C MET A 76 10.02 24.19 -21.02
N GLN A 77 11.16 24.13 -21.71
CA GLN A 77 12.30 23.30 -21.31
C GLN A 77 13.34 24.05 -20.48
N GLU A 78 13.81 25.17 -21.01
CA GLU A 78 14.91 25.96 -20.46
C GLU A 78 14.41 27.05 -19.51
N ARG A 79 13.08 27.24 -19.44
CA ARG A 79 12.44 28.31 -18.65
C ARG A 79 13.01 29.69 -19.02
N SER A 80 13.38 29.86 -20.28
CA SER A 80 13.89 31.10 -20.84
C SER A 80 13.50 31.26 -22.29
N VAL A 81 13.61 32.49 -22.80
CA VAL A 81 13.43 32.83 -24.21
C VAL A 81 14.53 33.80 -24.61
N THR A 82 15.18 33.53 -25.73
CA THR A 82 16.22 34.42 -26.26
C THR A 82 15.69 35.29 -27.40
N ALA A 83 15.72 36.61 -27.20
CA ALA A 83 15.29 37.60 -28.18
C ALA A 83 16.35 38.68 -28.38
N ALA A 84 16.70 38.96 -29.64
CA ALA A 84 17.69 39.98 -30.02
C ALA A 84 19.05 39.83 -29.29
N GLY A 85 19.50 38.58 -29.09
CA GLY A 85 20.77 38.27 -28.41
C GLY A 85 20.75 38.43 -26.88
N SER A 86 19.58 38.69 -26.29
CA SER A 86 19.37 38.75 -24.84
C SER A 86 18.46 37.61 -24.40
N THR A 87 18.82 36.92 -23.32
CA THR A 87 18.02 35.83 -22.74
C THR A 87 17.18 36.34 -21.59
N TYR A 88 15.90 36.00 -21.61
CA TYR A 88 14.92 36.40 -20.60
C TYR A 88 14.37 35.15 -19.89
N THR A 89 14.40 35.14 -18.57
CA THR A 89 13.88 34.02 -17.75
C THR A 89 12.37 34.12 -17.56
N MET A 90 11.68 32.98 -17.63
CA MET A 90 10.24 32.88 -17.39
C MET A 90 9.93 32.97 -15.89
N ALA A 91 8.78 33.57 -15.55
CA ALA A 91 8.33 33.61 -14.15
C ALA A 91 7.87 32.22 -13.69
N GLU A 92 8.33 31.80 -12.50
CA GLU A 92 7.90 30.55 -11.88
C GLU A 92 6.63 30.74 -11.01
N PRO A 93 5.71 29.76 -10.98
CA PRO A 93 5.67 28.55 -11.79
C PRO A 93 5.30 28.90 -13.24
N PHE A 94 5.85 28.14 -14.19
CA PHE A 94 5.55 28.28 -15.61
C PHE A 94 4.87 27.01 -16.10
N PHE A 95 3.63 27.12 -16.57
CA PHE A 95 2.81 25.99 -16.99
C PHE A 95 2.13 26.29 -18.32
N VAL A 96 2.20 25.33 -19.24
CA VAL A 96 1.58 25.45 -20.56
C VAL A 96 0.49 24.39 -20.68
N LEU A 97 -0.73 24.85 -20.91
CA LEU A 97 -1.86 24.09 -21.38
C LEU A 97 -1.96 24.31 -22.88
N ALA A 98 -2.24 23.27 -23.64
CA ALA A 98 -2.48 23.40 -25.07
C ALA A 98 -3.69 22.57 -25.47
N THR A 99 -4.52 23.11 -26.34
CA THR A 99 -5.61 22.36 -26.96
C THR A 99 -5.18 21.95 -28.37
N GLN A 100 -5.66 20.79 -28.81
CA GLN A 100 -5.45 20.29 -30.16
C GLN A 100 -6.81 19.94 -30.75
N ASN A 101 -7.12 20.50 -31.92
CA ASN A 101 -8.34 20.11 -32.62
C ASN A 101 -8.17 18.71 -33.25
N PRO A 102 -9.12 17.78 -33.02
CA PRO A 102 -9.05 16.42 -33.56
C PRO A 102 -9.54 16.30 -35.01
N ILE A 103 -10.27 17.29 -35.53
CA ILE A 103 -10.85 17.28 -36.88
C ILE A 103 -10.12 18.27 -37.79
N GLU A 104 -9.54 17.77 -38.88
CA GLU A 104 -8.69 18.53 -39.79
C GLU A 104 -9.51 19.38 -40.78
N GLN A 105 -9.23 20.68 -40.83
CA GLN A 105 -9.43 21.54 -41.99
C GLN A 105 -8.09 22.21 -42.30
N GLU A 106 -7.83 22.52 -43.58
CA GLU A 106 -6.55 23.05 -44.08
C GLU A 106 -5.81 24.00 -43.11
N GLY A 107 -4.50 23.79 -42.97
CA GLY A 107 -3.63 24.69 -42.18
C GLY A 107 -3.19 24.19 -40.80
N THR A 108 -3.22 22.89 -40.54
CA THR A 108 -2.64 22.29 -39.33
C THR A 108 -1.23 21.73 -39.57
N TYR A 109 -0.37 21.87 -38.56
CA TYR A 109 0.97 21.34 -38.47
C TYR A 109 1.02 20.35 -37.29
N PRO A 110 1.39 19.08 -37.51
CA PRO A 110 1.51 18.11 -36.44
C PRO A 110 2.59 18.56 -35.45
N LEU A 111 2.37 18.30 -34.17
CA LEU A 111 3.36 18.54 -33.14
C LEU A 111 4.48 17.49 -33.27
N PRO A 112 5.75 17.91 -33.45
CA PRO A 112 6.87 16.98 -33.38
C PRO A 112 6.91 16.24 -32.03
N GLU A 113 7.44 15.02 -32.03
CA GLU A 113 7.54 14.15 -30.85
C GLU A 113 8.28 14.83 -29.70
N ALA A 114 9.32 15.60 -30.03
CA ALA A 114 10.05 16.40 -29.05
C ALA A 114 9.14 17.39 -28.31
N GLN A 115 8.12 17.94 -28.98
CA GLN A 115 7.16 18.85 -28.35
C GLN A 115 6.15 18.09 -27.49
N LEU A 116 5.66 16.96 -28.00
CA LEU A 116 4.73 16.08 -27.27
C LEU A 116 5.34 15.57 -25.97
N ASP A 117 6.63 15.20 -25.95
CA ASP A 117 7.34 14.77 -24.74
C ASP A 117 7.42 15.85 -23.64
N ARG A 118 7.23 17.13 -23.99
CA ARG A 118 7.24 18.23 -23.01
C ARG A 118 5.91 18.44 -22.31
N PHE A 119 4.83 17.80 -22.77
CA PHE A 119 3.54 17.80 -22.09
C PHE A 119 3.45 16.64 -21.10
N MET A 120 2.84 16.92 -19.94
CA MET A 120 2.78 15.96 -18.83
C MET A 120 1.80 14.80 -19.09
N PHE A 121 0.64 15.12 -19.67
CA PHE A 121 -0.40 14.17 -20.05
C PHE A 121 -1.26 14.77 -21.17
N ASN A 122 -1.94 13.92 -21.94
CA ASN A 122 -2.94 14.31 -22.92
C ASN A 122 -4.34 13.92 -22.38
N ILE A 123 -5.29 14.84 -22.40
CA ILE A 123 -6.69 14.57 -22.05
C ILE A 123 -7.51 14.63 -23.34
N GLU A 124 -8.12 13.51 -23.70
CA GLU A 124 -9.13 13.49 -24.76
C GLU A 124 -10.45 14.02 -24.20
N VAL A 125 -10.85 15.20 -24.65
CA VAL A 125 -12.10 15.83 -24.24
C VAL A 125 -13.19 15.46 -25.26
N GLY A 126 -14.02 14.50 -24.89
CA GLY A 126 -15.23 14.14 -25.66
C GLY A 126 -16.35 15.17 -25.51
N TYR A 127 -17.51 14.90 -26.11
CA TYR A 127 -18.71 15.70 -25.84
C TYR A 127 -19.13 15.53 -24.37
N PRO A 128 -19.56 16.61 -23.70
CA PRO A 128 -20.09 16.52 -22.34
C PRO A 128 -21.30 15.59 -22.29
N SER A 129 -21.51 14.92 -21.16
CA SER A 129 -22.76 14.23 -20.90
C SER A 129 -23.93 15.23 -20.88
N PHE A 130 -25.16 14.74 -21.03
CA PHE A 130 -26.35 15.60 -21.02
C PHE A 130 -26.43 16.49 -19.76
N GLU A 131 -26.07 15.98 -18.59
CA GLU A 131 -26.09 16.75 -17.34
C GLU A 131 -24.99 17.81 -17.29
N GLU A 132 -23.78 17.48 -17.73
CA GLU A 132 -22.67 18.43 -17.85
C GLU A 132 -22.99 19.51 -18.88
N GLU A 133 -23.58 19.15 -20.01
CA GLU A 133 -24.00 20.09 -21.05
C GLU A 133 -25.09 21.03 -20.54
N VAL A 134 -26.07 20.52 -19.79
CA VAL A 134 -27.08 21.35 -19.11
C VAL A 134 -26.42 22.33 -18.13
N ASN A 135 -25.39 21.92 -17.39
CA ASN A 135 -24.67 22.81 -16.48
C ASN A 135 -23.84 23.85 -17.23
N ILE A 136 -23.13 23.46 -18.30
CA ILE A 136 -22.40 24.38 -19.17
C ILE A 136 -23.36 25.43 -19.74
N VAL A 137 -24.50 25.01 -20.28
CA VAL A 137 -25.52 25.92 -20.83
C VAL A 137 -26.06 26.85 -19.74
N LYS A 138 -26.42 26.34 -18.56
CA LYS A 138 -26.90 27.18 -17.45
C LYS A 138 -25.88 28.22 -17.03
N ASN A 139 -24.61 27.83 -16.87
CA ASN A 139 -23.56 28.72 -16.38
C ASN A 139 -23.18 29.78 -17.43
N THR A 140 -23.12 29.41 -18.72
CA THR A 140 -22.70 30.32 -19.81
C THR A 140 -23.82 31.20 -20.37
N THR A 141 -25.09 30.85 -20.14
CA THR A 141 -26.25 31.62 -20.63
C THR A 141 -26.99 32.39 -19.55
N SER A 142 -26.60 32.24 -18.27
CA SER A 142 -27.10 33.06 -17.19
C SER A 142 -26.49 34.47 -17.21
N GLY A 143 -27.25 35.49 -16.81
CA GLY A 143 -26.77 36.89 -16.76
C GLY A 143 -25.86 37.21 -15.57
N VAL A 144 -25.26 36.19 -14.93
CA VAL A 144 -24.41 36.33 -13.75
C VAL A 144 -22.96 36.20 -14.18
N ASP A 145 -22.20 37.30 -14.12
CA ASP A 145 -20.74 37.23 -14.27
C ASP A 145 -20.15 36.44 -13.09
N GLU A 146 -19.54 35.29 -13.38
CA GLU A 146 -18.82 34.52 -12.37
C GLU A 146 -17.61 35.33 -11.84
N LYS A 147 -17.60 35.60 -10.54
CA LYS A 147 -16.45 36.23 -9.88
C LYS A 147 -15.39 35.19 -9.58
N ILE A 148 -14.31 35.22 -10.35
CA ILE A 148 -13.11 34.41 -10.09
C ILE A 148 -12.44 34.90 -8.80
N ASN A 149 -12.32 34.03 -7.81
CA ASN A 149 -11.62 34.31 -6.55
C ASN A 149 -10.20 33.73 -6.60
N LYS A 150 -9.20 34.49 -6.14
CA LYS A 150 -7.83 34.00 -6.03
C LYS A 150 -7.74 32.92 -4.94
N VAL A 151 -7.36 31.70 -5.34
CA VAL A 151 -7.26 30.54 -4.42
C VAL A 151 -5.83 30.31 -3.91
N LEU A 152 -4.81 30.55 -4.75
CA LEU A 152 -3.39 30.34 -4.43
C LEU A 152 -2.51 31.42 -5.07
N SER A 153 -1.29 31.59 -4.56
CA SER A 153 -0.24 32.38 -5.21
C SER A 153 0.71 31.49 -6.03
N ALA A 154 1.47 32.10 -6.95
CA ALA A 154 2.58 31.44 -7.66
C ALA A 154 3.57 30.78 -6.69
N GLU A 155 3.93 31.48 -5.61
CA GLU A 155 4.82 30.99 -4.56
C GLU A 155 4.24 29.78 -3.82
N ASP A 156 2.94 29.76 -3.55
CA ASP A 156 2.27 28.58 -2.96
C ASP A 156 2.36 27.35 -3.87
N ILE A 157 2.19 27.53 -5.18
CA ILE A 157 2.28 26.45 -6.16
C ILE A 157 3.71 25.88 -6.21
N LEU A 158 4.73 26.75 -6.26
CA LEU A 158 6.13 26.31 -6.22
C LEU A 158 6.46 25.57 -4.92
N ARG A 159 5.93 26.04 -3.79
CA ARG A 159 6.08 25.36 -2.51
C ARG A 159 5.47 23.95 -2.54
N PHE A 160 4.29 23.77 -3.15
CA PHE A 160 3.67 22.45 -3.29
C PHE A 160 4.46 21.54 -4.25
N GLN A 161 4.92 22.06 -5.39
CA GLN A 161 5.78 21.30 -6.31
C GLN A 161 7.06 20.80 -5.62
N ASN A 162 7.69 21.65 -4.80
CA ASN A 162 8.87 21.27 -4.03
C ASN A 162 8.57 20.27 -2.90
N LEU A 163 7.35 20.27 -2.36
CA LEU A 163 6.93 19.33 -1.33
C LEU A 163 6.76 17.91 -1.89
N VAL A 164 6.04 17.78 -3.00
CA VAL A 164 5.80 16.48 -3.65
C VAL A 164 7.13 15.80 -3.99
N ARG A 165 8.13 16.56 -4.44
CA ARG A 165 9.47 16.06 -4.79
C ARG A 165 10.31 15.55 -3.61
N LYS A 166 9.89 15.80 -2.37
CA LYS A 166 10.60 15.35 -1.16
C LYS A 166 10.02 14.07 -0.57
N ILE A 167 8.88 13.60 -1.09
CA ILE A 167 8.27 12.35 -0.64
C ILE A 167 9.19 11.20 -1.09
N PRO A 168 9.72 10.39 -0.17
CA PRO A 168 10.54 9.24 -0.52
C PRO A 168 9.68 8.21 -1.23
N VAL A 169 10.18 7.68 -2.34
CA VAL A 169 9.54 6.64 -3.13
C VAL A 169 10.49 5.46 -3.17
N SER A 170 10.00 4.26 -2.90
CA SER A 170 10.85 3.06 -2.92
C SER A 170 11.38 2.79 -4.32
N ASP A 171 12.59 2.23 -4.42
CA ASP A 171 13.22 1.82 -5.68
C ASP A 171 12.29 0.93 -6.55
N ASN A 172 11.49 0.06 -5.93
CA ASN A 172 10.51 -0.78 -6.65
C ASN A 172 9.42 0.02 -7.38
N VAL A 173 8.99 1.15 -6.81
CA VAL A 173 7.99 2.03 -7.43
C VAL A 173 8.63 2.82 -8.56
N TYR A 174 9.91 3.22 -8.41
CA TYR A 174 10.72 3.76 -9.52
C TYR A 174 10.83 2.74 -10.67
N GLU A 175 11.19 1.50 -10.35
CA GLU A 175 11.30 0.43 -11.33
C GLU A 175 9.95 0.12 -12.00
N TYR A 176 8.86 0.07 -11.25
CA TYR A 176 7.53 -0.14 -11.81
C TYR A 176 7.13 0.98 -12.79
N ALA A 177 7.34 2.24 -12.42
CA ALA A 177 7.08 3.37 -13.32
C ALA A 177 7.99 3.36 -14.56
N ILE A 178 9.24 2.87 -14.42
CA ILE A 178 10.16 2.67 -15.55
C ILE A 178 9.66 1.52 -16.45
N ASN A 179 9.21 0.42 -15.86
CA ASN A 179 8.73 -0.76 -16.55
C ASN A 179 7.45 -0.47 -17.33
N LEU A 180 6.52 0.29 -16.76
CA LEU A 180 5.33 0.78 -17.46
C LEU A 180 5.70 1.62 -18.68
N ALA A 181 6.66 2.55 -18.52
CA ALA A 181 7.14 3.34 -19.64
C ALA A 181 7.85 2.47 -20.70
N GLN A 182 8.68 1.49 -20.29
CA GLN A 182 9.35 0.58 -21.21
C GLN A 182 8.38 -0.31 -21.99
N ALA A 183 7.29 -0.79 -21.38
CA ALA A 183 6.28 -1.60 -22.06
C ALA A 183 5.61 -0.86 -23.24
N THR A 184 5.68 0.48 -23.27
CA THR A 184 5.21 1.29 -24.39
C THR A 184 6.27 1.53 -25.47
N ARG A 185 7.54 1.19 -25.24
CA ARG A 185 8.67 1.42 -26.16
C ARG A 185 8.94 0.18 -27.00
N PRO A 186 8.85 0.25 -28.34
CA PRO A 186 9.25 -0.84 -29.23
C PRO A 186 10.73 -1.22 -29.05
N GLY A 187 11.06 -2.49 -29.26
CA GLY A 187 12.42 -3.03 -29.16
C GLY A 187 12.92 -3.21 -27.72
N THR A 188 12.04 -3.17 -26.72
CA THR A 188 12.37 -3.48 -25.33
C THR A 188 11.84 -4.86 -24.95
N ASP A 189 12.52 -5.55 -24.02
CA ASP A 189 12.10 -6.88 -23.54
C ASP A 189 10.70 -6.90 -22.89
N ARG A 190 10.14 -5.71 -22.61
CA ARG A 190 8.83 -5.50 -21.99
C ARG A 190 7.74 -5.14 -23.01
N ALA A 191 8.09 -4.86 -24.26
CA ALA A 191 7.16 -4.47 -25.30
C ALA A 191 6.27 -5.66 -25.68
N LYS A 192 4.95 -5.43 -25.77
CA LYS A 192 4.01 -6.43 -26.28
C LYS A 192 3.91 -6.34 -27.80
N GLU A 193 3.39 -7.38 -28.44
CA GLU A 193 3.17 -7.40 -29.90
C GLU A 193 2.38 -6.18 -30.41
N VAL A 194 1.40 -5.70 -29.63
CA VAL A 194 0.66 -4.47 -29.96
C VAL A 194 1.57 -3.23 -29.96
N THR A 195 2.50 -3.14 -29.00
CA THR A 195 3.49 -2.07 -28.94
C THR A 195 4.42 -2.13 -30.15
N GLU A 196 4.96 -3.30 -30.47
CA GLU A 196 5.88 -3.48 -31.61
C GLU A 196 5.23 -3.16 -32.96
N ASN A 197 3.94 -3.48 -33.10
CA ASN A 197 3.23 -3.35 -34.37
C ASN A 197 2.58 -1.97 -34.59
N TYR A 198 2.20 -1.26 -33.52
CA TYR A 198 1.37 -0.05 -33.61
C TYR A 198 1.96 1.19 -32.95
N ILE A 199 3.04 1.07 -32.18
CA ILE A 199 3.70 2.20 -31.54
C ILE A 199 5.10 2.36 -32.15
N SER A 200 5.50 3.59 -32.52
CA SER A 200 6.78 3.83 -33.18
C SER A 200 7.94 4.15 -32.22
N TRP A 201 7.65 4.74 -31.06
CA TRP A 201 8.69 5.27 -30.14
C TRP A 201 8.39 5.05 -28.65
N GLY A 202 7.11 5.05 -28.24
CA GLY A 202 6.71 4.86 -26.85
C GLY A 202 6.92 6.08 -25.95
N ALA A 203 6.60 5.92 -24.67
CA ALA A 203 6.68 6.98 -23.67
C ALA A 203 8.14 7.27 -23.27
N GLY A 204 8.56 8.54 -23.29
CA GLY A 204 9.90 8.97 -22.88
C GLY A 204 10.17 8.79 -21.38
N PRO A 205 11.43 9.00 -20.92
CA PRO A 205 11.78 8.91 -19.50
C PRO A 205 10.97 9.84 -18.57
N ARG A 206 10.41 10.92 -19.12
CA ARG A 206 9.52 11.86 -18.40
C ARG A 206 8.22 11.21 -17.94
N ALA A 207 7.73 10.20 -18.65
CA ALA A 207 6.52 9.47 -18.24
C ALA A 207 6.75 8.79 -16.89
N SER A 208 7.89 8.12 -16.73
CA SER A 208 8.28 7.50 -15.45
C SER A 208 8.41 8.55 -14.34
N GLN A 209 9.03 9.70 -14.62
CA GLN A 209 9.15 10.79 -13.65
C GLN A 209 7.79 11.32 -13.18
N ASN A 210 6.83 11.49 -14.10
CA ASN A 210 5.50 12.02 -13.77
C ASN A 210 4.61 10.99 -13.06
N LEU A 211 4.73 9.70 -13.37
CA LEU A 211 4.05 8.62 -12.65
C LEU A 211 4.43 8.60 -11.16
N ILE A 212 5.71 8.83 -10.85
CA ILE A 212 6.20 8.88 -9.47
C ILE A 212 5.64 10.05 -8.68
N LEU A 213 5.45 11.20 -9.33
CA LEU A 213 4.97 12.41 -8.66
C LEU A 213 3.45 12.36 -8.32
N GLY A 214 2.72 11.33 -8.74
CA GLY A 214 1.25 11.24 -8.63
C GLY A 214 0.67 10.33 -7.54
N VAL A 215 1.46 9.54 -6.80
CA VAL A 215 0.95 8.44 -5.94
C VAL A 215 1.22 8.69 -4.45
N THR A 216 0.17 8.79 -3.62
CA THR A 216 0.28 8.55 -2.16
C THR A 216 -0.99 7.87 -1.60
N SER A 217 -0.88 6.59 -1.23
CA SER A 217 -1.69 5.89 -0.23
C SER A 217 -0.73 5.35 0.86
N SER A 218 -1.23 4.83 1.99
CA SER A 218 -0.44 4.26 3.14
C SER A 218 -0.18 5.16 4.36
N LEU A 219 -1.21 5.83 4.89
CA LEU A 219 -1.11 6.60 6.15
C LEU A 219 -1.13 5.76 7.45
N GLY A 220 -1.26 4.43 7.36
CA GLY A 220 -1.29 3.53 8.52
C GLY A 220 -2.66 3.32 9.18
N LYS A 221 -3.75 3.22 8.38
CA LYS A 221 -5.12 2.96 8.87
C LYS A 221 -5.20 1.70 9.74
N GLY A 222 -4.67 0.57 9.25
CA GLY A 222 -4.66 -0.71 9.95
C GLY A 222 -4.06 -0.64 11.36
N ILE A 223 -2.92 0.02 11.50
CA ILE A 223 -2.23 0.15 12.80
C ILE A 223 -3.03 1.01 13.78
N ILE A 224 -3.72 2.06 13.31
CA ILE A 224 -4.58 2.88 14.18
C ILE A 224 -5.82 2.11 14.61
N SER A 225 -6.47 1.39 13.70
CA SER A 225 -7.61 0.50 14.01
C SER A 225 -7.22 -0.54 15.05
N ALA A 226 -6.09 -1.23 14.83
CA ALA A 226 -5.53 -2.22 15.76
C ALA A 226 -5.19 -1.61 17.12
N SER A 227 -4.59 -0.43 17.13
CA SER A 227 -4.20 0.26 18.37
C SER A 227 -5.39 0.68 19.22
N LEU A 228 -6.42 1.26 18.59
CA LEU A 228 -7.66 1.60 19.28
C LEU A 228 -8.32 0.35 19.87
N ALA A 229 -8.40 -0.72 19.09
CA ALA A 229 -9.01 -1.96 19.51
C ALA A 229 -8.26 -2.60 20.69
N THR A 230 -6.92 -2.60 20.70
CA THR A 230 -6.12 -3.03 21.86
C THR A 230 -6.42 -2.20 23.10
N LEU A 231 -6.58 -0.87 22.98
CA LEU A 231 -6.92 -0.01 24.12
C LEU A 231 -8.31 -0.32 24.68
N LEU A 232 -9.30 -0.52 23.80
CA LEU A 232 -10.67 -0.87 24.19
C LEU A 232 -10.72 -2.26 24.87
N GLN A 233 -10.00 -3.26 24.33
CA GLN A 233 -9.86 -4.57 24.99
C GLN A 233 -9.18 -4.46 26.35
N SER A 234 -8.18 -3.59 26.47
CA SER A 234 -7.47 -3.35 27.73
C SER A 234 -8.35 -2.67 28.79
N ARG A 235 -9.52 -2.14 28.42
CA ARG A 235 -10.58 -1.64 29.31
C ARG A 235 -11.70 -2.66 29.55
N GLY A 236 -11.55 -3.89 29.06
CA GLY A 236 -12.50 -4.99 29.29
C GLY A 236 -13.56 -5.20 28.21
N TYR A 237 -13.60 -4.38 27.15
CA TYR A 237 -14.56 -4.55 26.07
C TYR A 237 -14.23 -5.72 25.14
N SER A 238 -15.25 -6.43 24.67
CA SER A 238 -15.09 -7.38 23.57
C SER A 238 -15.08 -6.65 22.22
N VAL A 239 -13.91 -6.66 21.56
CA VAL A 239 -13.67 -5.90 20.33
C VAL A 239 -13.21 -6.82 19.21
N THR A 240 -13.65 -6.52 17.98
CA THR A 240 -13.10 -7.09 16.75
C THR A 240 -12.92 -6.00 15.69
N ILE A 241 -12.08 -6.30 14.69
CA ILE A 241 -11.86 -5.43 13.53
C ILE A 241 -12.35 -6.14 12.28
N GLN A 242 -12.98 -5.39 11.38
CA GLN A 242 -13.37 -5.82 10.04
C GLN A 242 -12.72 -4.92 9.01
N LYS A 243 -12.19 -5.48 7.92
CA LYS A 243 -11.64 -4.75 6.77
C LYS A 243 -12.60 -4.83 5.59
N LEU A 244 -12.89 -3.67 5.00
CA LEU A 244 -13.56 -3.55 3.70
C LEU A 244 -12.52 -3.16 2.65
N ASP A 245 -12.25 -4.06 1.70
CA ASP A 245 -11.30 -3.85 0.63
C ASP A 245 -12.00 -3.47 -0.67
N PRO A 246 -11.63 -2.31 -1.26
CA PRO A 246 -12.34 -1.80 -2.42
C PRO A 246 -11.99 -2.51 -3.74
N TYR A 247 -10.98 -3.39 -3.76
CA TYR A 247 -10.59 -4.12 -4.96
C TYR A 247 -11.63 -5.17 -5.39
N ILE A 248 -11.59 -5.52 -6.68
CA ILE A 248 -12.58 -6.38 -7.36
C ILE A 248 -12.33 -7.88 -7.12
N ASN A 249 -11.11 -8.28 -6.73
CA ASN A 249 -10.81 -9.66 -6.38
C ASN A 249 -11.73 -10.17 -5.26
N ILE A 250 -12.20 -11.41 -5.37
CA ILE A 250 -13.06 -12.04 -4.37
C ILE A 250 -12.25 -12.26 -3.08
N ASP A 251 -11.03 -12.74 -3.22
CA ASP A 251 -10.05 -12.97 -2.17
C ASP A 251 -8.65 -12.66 -2.75
N PRO A 252 -7.65 -12.44 -1.89
CA PRO A 252 -6.28 -12.22 -2.34
C PRO A 252 -5.53 -13.52 -2.67
N GLY A 253 -6.17 -14.69 -2.61
CA GLY A 253 -5.53 -15.97 -2.88
C GLY A 253 -4.96 -16.08 -4.30
N THR A 254 -5.52 -15.34 -5.24
CA THR A 254 -5.04 -15.23 -6.64
C THR A 254 -4.06 -14.08 -6.88
N LEU A 255 -3.81 -13.22 -5.89
CA LEU A 255 -2.92 -12.07 -6.05
C LEU A 255 -1.45 -12.51 -5.98
N ASN A 256 -0.62 -11.84 -6.76
CA ASN A 256 0.82 -12.05 -6.72
C ASN A 256 1.38 -11.48 -5.40
N PRO A 257 2.11 -12.27 -4.59
CA PRO A 257 2.72 -11.77 -3.36
C PRO A 257 3.65 -10.56 -3.58
N TYR A 258 4.29 -10.42 -4.75
CA TYR A 258 5.11 -9.24 -5.07
C TYR A 258 4.32 -7.94 -5.25
N GLU A 259 3.01 -8.01 -5.47
CA GLU A 259 2.18 -6.83 -5.74
C GLU A 259 1.37 -6.43 -4.50
N HIS A 260 0.95 -7.42 -3.70
CA HIS A 260 0.00 -7.22 -2.60
C HIS A 260 0.52 -7.70 -1.24
N GLY A 261 1.75 -8.21 -1.17
CA GLY A 261 2.33 -8.76 0.05
C GLY A 261 1.78 -10.16 0.39
N GLU A 262 1.91 -10.53 1.66
CA GLU A 262 1.45 -11.82 2.16
C GLU A 262 -0.07 -12.02 2.03
N CYS A 263 -0.48 -13.22 1.60
CA CYS A 263 -1.84 -13.70 1.80
C CYS A 263 -1.95 -14.31 3.21
N TYR A 264 -2.78 -13.72 4.06
CA TYR A 264 -3.00 -14.19 5.42
C TYR A 264 -4.12 -15.23 5.44
N VAL A 265 -4.02 -16.23 6.32
CA VAL A 265 -5.05 -17.27 6.48
C VAL A 265 -5.61 -17.26 7.89
N THR A 266 -6.93 -17.34 7.99
CA THR A 266 -7.71 -17.36 9.24
C THR A 266 -8.03 -18.79 9.67
N ASN A 267 -8.57 -18.97 10.88
CA ASN A 267 -8.88 -20.31 11.40
C ASN A 267 -9.93 -21.05 10.55
N ASP A 268 -10.92 -20.34 10.00
CA ASP A 268 -11.97 -20.92 9.16
C ASP A 268 -11.56 -21.09 7.69
N GLY A 269 -10.28 -20.85 7.38
CA GLY A 269 -9.71 -21.08 6.06
C GLY A 269 -9.96 -19.96 5.06
N ALA A 270 -10.38 -18.77 5.49
CA ALA A 270 -10.42 -17.63 4.60
C ALA A 270 -9.00 -17.14 4.29
N GLU A 271 -8.72 -16.98 3.00
CA GLU A 271 -7.59 -16.24 2.47
C GLU A 271 -7.96 -14.75 2.47
N THR A 272 -7.13 -13.92 3.11
CA THR A 272 -7.44 -12.52 3.37
C THR A 272 -6.21 -11.63 3.20
N ASP A 273 -6.45 -10.32 3.17
CA ASP A 273 -5.39 -9.31 3.13
C ASP A 273 -4.48 -9.40 4.38
N LEU A 274 -3.23 -8.94 4.25
CA LEU A 274 -2.23 -8.92 5.30
C LEU A 274 -2.67 -8.12 6.55
N ASP A 275 -3.60 -7.18 6.38
CA ASP A 275 -4.11 -6.34 7.46
C ASP A 275 -4.81 -7.16 8.56
N LEU A 276 -5.47 -8.28 8.21
CA LEU A 276 -6.07 -9.15 9.23
C LEU A 276 -5.02 -9.77 10.15
N GLY A 277 -3.84 -10.07 9.61
CA GLY A 277 -2.70 -10.48 10.43
C GLY A 277 -2.29 -9.39 11.42
N HIS A 278 -2.31 -8.11 11.02
CA HIS A 278 -2.04 -7.01 11.94
C HIS A 278 -3.08 -6.94 13.06
N TYR A 279 -4.35 -7.17 12.75
CA TYR A 279 -5.40 -7.17 13.76
C TYR A 279 -5.22 -8.30 14.76
N GLU A 280 -5.02 -9.55 14.30
CA GLU A 280 -4.84 -10.68 15.22
C GLU A 280 -3.60 -10.51 16.10
N ARG A 281 -2.49 -10.00 15.55
CA ARG A 281 -1.25 -9.73 16.29
C ARG A 281 -1.46 -8.79 17.47
N PHE A 282 -2.34 -7.79 17.31
CA PHE A 282 -2.64 -6.78 18.32
C PHE A 282 -3.74 -7.21 19.29
N LEU A 283 -4.77 -7.90 18.78
CA LEU A 283 -5.96 -8.27 19.56
C LEU A 283 -5.82 -9.57 20.33
N ASN A 284 -4.83 -10.39 19.96
CA ASN A 284 -4.68 -11.75 20.48
C ASN A 284 -5.97 -12.59 20.39
N ARG A 285 -6.76 -12.35 19.34
CA ARG A 285 -8.03 -13.04 19.07
C ARG A 285 -8.10 -13.38 17.59
N PRO A 286 -8.52 -14.61 17.23
CA PRO A 286 -8.62 -14.99 15.84
C PRO A 286 -9.74 -14.21 15.13
N THR A 287 -9.48 -13.90 13.87
CA THR A 287 -10.44 -13.39 12.91
C THR A 287 -10.97 -14.52 12.03
N SER A 288 -12.00 -14.21 11.25
CA SER A 288 -12.76 -15.13 10.41
C SER A 288 -12.99 -14.53 9.02
N GLN A 289 -13.61 -15.31 8.13
CA GLN A 289 -14.05 -14.85 6.83
C GLN A 289 -15.00 -13.63 6.88
N ALA A 290 -15.70 -13.42 8.00
CA ALA A 290 -16.57 -12.26 8.21
C ALA A 290 -15.80 -10.97 8.49
N ASN A 291 -14.53 -11.07 8.88
CA ASN A 291 -13.66 -9.92 9.16
C ASN A 291 -13.04 -9.32 7.89
N ASN A 292 -13.15 -9.97 6.73
CA ASN A 292 -12.70 -9.42 5.46
C ASN A 292 -13.82 -9.41 4.43
N VAL A 293 -14.11 -8.23 3.88
CA VAL A 293 -15.15 -8.00 2.89
C VAL A 293 -14.51 -7.30 1.69
N THR A 294 -14.66 -7.88 0.51
CA THR A 294 -14.13 -7.31 -0.73
C THR A 294 -15.27 -6.86 -1.64
N THR A 295 -15.00 -5.88 -2.52
CA THR A 295 -15.98 -5.46 -3.54
C THR A 295 -16.37 -6.64 -4.41
N GLY A 296 -15.40 -7.50 -4.76
CA GLY A 296 -15.64 -8.75 -5.48
C GLY A 296 -16.69 -9.63 -4.82
N ARG A 297 -16.57 -9.91 -3.52
CA ARG A 297 -17.52 -10.75 -2.78
C ARG A 297 -18.91 -10.12 -2.68
N VAL A 298 -18.98 -8.81 -2.46
CA VAL A 298 -20.25 -8.07 -2.39
C VAL A 298 -20.98 -8.17 -3.72
N TYR A 299 -20.32 -7.83 -4.83
CA TYR A 299 -20.93 -7.84 -6.16
C TYR A 299 -21.30 -9.27 -6.58
N GLN A 300 -20.42 -10.24 -6.34
CA GLN A 300 -20.70 -11.65 -6.62
C GLN A 300 -21.93 -12.16 -5.87
N SER A 301 -22.08 -11.79 -4.59
CA SER A 301 -23.25 -12.13 -3.77
C SER A 301 -24.55 -11.56 -4.35
N VAL A 302 -24.55 -10.26 -4.68
CA VAL A 302 -25.72 -9.58 -5.25
C VAL A 302 -26.10 -10.15 -6.62
N ILE A 303 -25.13 -10.39 -7.50
CA ILE A 303 -25.35 -11.01 -8.81
C ILE A 303 -25.92 -12.43 -8.64
N ASN A 304 -25.40 -13.22 -7.72
CA ASN A 304 -25.90 -14.58 -7.47
C ASN A 304 -27.34 -14.58 -6.92
N LYS A 305 -27.67 -13.63 -6.03
CA LYS A 305 -29.05 -13.42 -5.53
C LYS A 305 -30.01 -13.04 -6.67
N GLU A 306 -29.57 -12.16 -7.57
CA GLU A 306 -30.33 -11.78 -8.78
C GLU A 306 -30.65 -13.01 -9.65
N ARG A 307 -29.63 -13.79 -10.00
CA ARG A 307 -29.79 -15.00 -10.84
C ARG A 307 -30.69 -16.07 -10.21
N LYS A 308 -30.76 -16.13 -8.88
CA LYS A 308 -31.67 -17.02 -8.15
C LYS A 308 -33.10 -16.46 -8.01
N GLY A 309 -33.37 -15.27 -8.55
CA GLY A 309 -34.68 -14.64 -8.49
C GLY A 309 -35.02 -13.98 -7.14
N ALA A 310 -34.03 -13.74 -6.27
CA ALA A 310 -34.26 -13.18 -4.93
C ALA A 310 -34.87 -11.77 -4.96
N TYR A 311 -34.64 -11.02 -6.03
CA TYR A 311 -35.20 -9.67 -6.23
C TYR A 311 -36.51 -9.64 -7.03
N LEU A 312 -37.18 -10.79 -7.20
CA LEU A 312 -38.50 -10.92 -7.82
C LEU A 312 -38.61 -10.28 -9.22
N GLY A 313 -37.53 -10.34 -10.00
CA GLY A 313 -37.47 -9.77 -11.36
C GLY A 313 -37.38 -8.25 -11.44
N LYS A 314 -37.17 -7.55 -10.31
CA LYS A 314 -36.94 -6.10 -10.29
C LYS A 314 -35.49 -5.77 -10.64
N THR A 315 -35.26 -4.55 -11.12
CA THR A 315 -33.92 -4.03 -11.46
C THR A 315 -33.03 -3.97 -10.23
N VAL A 316 -31.83 -4.55 -10.35
CA VAL A 316 -30.77 -4.48 -9.33
C VAL A 316 -29.87 -3.27 -9.63
N GLN A 317 -29.50 -2.54 -8.58
CA GLN A 317 -28.79 -1.25 -8.63
C GLN A 317 -27.77 -1.18 -7.49
N VAL A 318 -26.78 -0.27 -7.59
CA VAL A 318 -25.82 -0.03 -6.51
C VAL A 318 -26.54 0.40 -5.22
N ILE A 319 -27.45 1.36 -5.33
CA ILE A 319 -28.35 1.73 -4.24
C ILE A 319 -29.75 1.22 -4.60
N PRO A 320 -30.41 0.41 -3.75
CA PRO A 320 -29.96 0.01 -2.42
C PRO A 320 -29.18 -1.32 -2.39
N HIS A 321 -29.19 -2.14 -3.43
CA HIS A 321 -28.81 -3.56 -3.34
C HIS A 321 -27.33 -3.82 -2.98
N ILE A 322 -26.38 -3.08 -3.56
CA ILE A 322 -24.96 -3.20 -3.21
C ILE A 322 -24.72 -2.61 -1.82
N THR A 323 -25.30 -1.44 -1.53
CA THR A 323 -25.15 -0.80 -0.23
C THR A 323 -25.76 -1.66 0.88
N ASP A 324 -26.92 -2.28 0.68
CA ASP A 324 -27.57 -3.18 1.63
C ASP A 324 -26.72 -4.44 1.87
N GLU A 325 -26.14 -5.04 0.83
CA GLU A 325 -25.20 -6.16 1.01
C GLU A 325 -23.95 -5.75 1.81
N ILE A 326 -23.43 -4.53 1.62
CA ILE A 326 -22.31 -4.00 2.42
C ILE A 326 -22.77 -3.82 3.87
N LYS A 327 -23.94 -3.20 4.11
CA LYS A 327 -24.49 -3.01 5.45
C LYS A 327 -24.69 -4.32 6.18
N ASP A 328 -25.28 -5.31 5.52
CA ASP A 328 -25.50 -6.65 6.07
C ASP A 328 -24.18 -7.28 6.53
N ARG A 329 -23.09 -7.10 5.76
CA ARG A 329 -21.75 -7.60 6.12
C ARG A 329 -21.12 -6.84 7.27
N ILE A 330 -21.30 -5.53 7.33
CA ILE A 330 -20.81 -4.71 8.44
C ILE A 330 -21.50 -5.13 9.75
N MET A 331 -22.82 -5.29 9.70
CA MET A 331 -23.62 -5.64 10.87
C MET A 331 -23.48 -7.11 11.28
N HIS A 332 -23.00 -7.99 10.40
CA HIS A 332 -22.93 -9.43 10.66
C HIS A 332 -22.19 -9.78 11.96
N LEU A 333 -20.98 -9.23 12.15
CA LEU A 333 -20.17 -9.48 13.34
C LEU A 333 -20.81 -8.91 14.63
N GLY A 334 -21.47 -7.76 14.56
CA GLY A 334 -22.19 -7.19 15.70
C GLY A 334 -23.43 -8.03 16.08
N ASN A 335 -24.10 -8.61 15.09
CA ASN A 335 -25.30 -9.43 15.28
C ASN A 335 -25.02 -10.82 15.88
N THR A 336 -23.77 -11.27 15.98
CA THR A 336 -23.43 -12.52 16.66
C THR A 336 -23.61 -12.44 18.18
N GLY A 337 -23.56 -11.22 18.75
CA GLY A 337 -23.56 -10.98 20.19
C GLY A 337 -22.22 -11.28 20.88
N GLU A 338 -21.17 -11.63 20.13
CA GLU A 338 -19.85 -11.91 20.70
C GLU A 338 -19.01 -10.64 20.98
N PHE A 339 -19.35 -9.54 20.31
CA PHE A 339 -18.58 -8.29 20.30
C PHE A 339 -19.46 -7.12 20.69
N GLU A 340 -19.00 -6.33 21.66
CA GLU A 340 -19.62 -5.07 22.05
C GLU A 340 -19.25 -3.94 21.10
N ILE A 341 -18.05 -3.99 20.53
CA ILE A 341 -17.55 -2.97 19.59
C ILE A 341 -16.94 -3.65 18.36
N VAL A 342 -17.42 -3.26 17.18
CA VAL A 342 -16.85 -3.66 15.88
C VAL A 342 -16.22 -2.43 15.24
N ILE A 343 -14.91 -2.49 14.97
CA ILE A 343 -14.21 -1.44 14.23
C ILE A 343 -14.12 -1.86 12.77
N THR A 344 -14.84 -1.17 11.89
CA THR A 344 -14.79 -1.45 10.45
C THR A 344 -13.88 -0.45 9.75
N GLU A 345 -12.73 -0.93 9.27
CA GLU A 345 -11.80 -0.16 8.45
C GLU A 345 -12.21 -0.22 6.98
N ILE A 346 -12.28 0.95 6.34
CA ILE A 346 -12.50 1.07 4.89
C ILE A 346 -11.16 1.31 4.19
N GLY A 347 -10.79 0.39 3.29
CA GLY A 347 -9.65 0.50 2.39
C GLY A 347 -9.82 1.63 1.36
N GLY A 348 -8.74 1.95 0.64
CA GLY A 348 -8.72 3.06 -0.32
C GLY A 348 -8.68 4.45 0.34
N THR A 349 -8.94 5.49 -0.44
CA THR A 349 -8.95 6.89 0.01
C THR A 349 -10.32 7.53 -0.22
N VAL A 350 -10.76 8.38 0.70
CA VAL A 350 -11.99 9.17 0.52
C VAL A 350 -11.84 10.07 -0.71
N GLY A 351 -12.77 9.94 -1.65
CA GLY A 351 -12.74 10.62 -2.94
C GLY A 351 -12.51 9.69 -4.12
N ASP A 352 -11.97 8.48 -3.88
CA ASP A 352 -11.79 7.47 -4.92
C ASP A 352 -13.12 6.82 -5.29
N ILE A 353 -13.31 6.50 -6.57
CA ILE A 353 -14.55 5.89 -7.10
C ILE A 353 -14.83 4.55 -6.43
N GLU A 354 -13.78 3.76 -6.18
CA GLU A 354 -13.86 2.42 -5.58
C GLU A 354 -14.41 2.44 -4.14
N ALA A 355 -14.28 3.56 -3.42
CA ALA A 355 -14.75 3.71 -2.05
C ALA A 355 -16.19 4.21 -1.94
N LEU A 356 -16.78 4.74 -3.02
CA LEU A 356 -18.11 5.37 -3.00
C LEU A 356 -19.22 4.47 -2.45
N PRO A 357 -19.34 3.18 -2.85
CA PRO A 357 -20.39 2.32 -2.30
C PRO A 357 -20.25 2.09 -0.78
N TYR A 358 -19.01 2.00 -0.28
CA TYR A 358 -18.76 1.83 1.16
C TYR A 358 -19.10 3.08 1.96
N ILE A 359 -18.73 4.27 1.46
CA ILE A 359 -19.05 5.54 2.12
C ILE A 359 -20.56 5.74 2.18
N GLU A 360 -21.29 5.44 1.10
CA GLU A 360 -22.76 5.51 1.11
C GLU A 360 -23.39 4.49 2.06
N ALA A 361 -22.87 3.27 2.14
CA ALA A 361 -23.34 2.27 3.10
C ALA A 361 -23.12 2.74 4.56
N VAL A 362 -21.96 3.34 4.86
CA VAL A 362 -21.70 3.95 6.18
C VAL A 362 -22.67 5.10 6.45
N ARG A 363 -22.91 5.98 5.48
CA ARG A 363 -23.86 7.09 5.63
C ARG A 363 -25.26 6.59 6.00
N GLN A 364 -25.73 5.52 5.34
CA GLN A 364 -27.00 4.87 5.66
C GLN A 364 -26.98 4.22 7.05
N LEU A 365 -25.94 3.45 7.40
CA LEU A 365 -25.82 2.83 8.73
C LEU A 365 -25.78 3.85 9.85
N ARG A 366 -25.11 4.99 9.67
CA ARG A 366 -25.12 6.06 10.67
C ARG A 366 -26.51 6.61 10.91
N TRP A 367 -27.34 6.69 9.88
CA TRP A 367 -28.72 7.10 10.01
C TRP A 367 -29.56 6.05 10.75
N GLU A 368 -29.31 4.76 10.50
CA GLU A 368 -30.00 3.63 11.14
C GLU A 368 -29.59 3.44 12.62
N LEU A 369 -28.29 3.52 12.93
CA LEU A 369 -27.71 3.27 14.25
C LEU A 369 -27.66 4.50 15.16
N GLY A 370 -27.68 5.71 14.58
CA GLY A 370 -27.60 6.96 15.32
C GLY A 370 -26.35 7.04 16.20
N ALA A 371 -26.56 7.18 17.52
CA ALA A 371 -25.49 7.37 18.51
C ALA A 371 -24.65 6.11 18.76
N ASP A 372 -25.12 4.92 18.34
CA ASP A 372 -24.42 3.65 18.50
C ASP A 372 -23.36 3.42 17.40
N SER A 373 -23.03 4.46 16.63
CA SER A 373 -22.00 4.45 15.60
C SER A 373 -21.12 5.69 15.73
N LEU A 374 -19.87 5.63 15.25
CA LEU A 374 -19.01 6.80 15.06
C LEU A 374 -18.06 6.66 13.87
N VAL A 375 -17.59 7.79 13.34
CA VAL A 375 -16.65 7.83 12.22
C VAL A 375 -15.34 8.45 12.66
N ILE A 376 -14.26 7.68 12.51
CA ILE A 376 -12.89 8.12 12.71
C ILE A 376 -12.27 8.36 11.34
N HIS A 377 -11.79 9.58 11.09
CA HIS A 377 -11.14 9.92 9.83
C HIS A 377 -9.64 10.12 10.02
N LEU A 378 -8.84 9.25 9.39
CA LEU A 378 -7.38 9.36 9.37
C LEU A 378 -6.95 10.31 8.25
N THR A 379 -6.08 11.25 8.59
CA THR A 379 -5.64 12.31 7.67
C THR A 379 -4.17 12.67 7.90
N LEU A 380 -3.54 13.35 6.95
CA LEU A 380 -2.13 13.75 7.00
C LEU A 380 -1.98 15.24 7.31
N ILE A 381 -1.16 15.57 8.30
CA ILE A 381 -0.67 16.92 8.60
C ILE A 381 0.81 16.98 8.20
N PRO A 382 1.11 17.39 6.95
CA PRO A 382 2.49 17.43 6.48
C PRO A 382 3.26 18.59 7.12
N HIS A 383 4.53 18.35 7.38
CA HIS A 383 5.50 19.36 7.78
C HIS A 383 6.24 19.91 6.57
N LEU A 384 6.26 21.24 6.43
CA LEU A 384 7.03 21.90 5.39
C LEU A 384 8.40 22.28 5.92
N ALA A 385 9.41 21.44 5.68
CA ALA A 385 10.78 21.69 6.13
C ALA A 385 11.35 23.07 5.70
N ALA A 386 10.91 23.61 4.56
CA ALA A 386 11.35 24.92 4.08
C ALA A 386 10.88 26.09 4.97
N THR A 387 9.72 25.96 5.61
CA THR A 387 9.13 27.01 6.46
C THR A 387 9.09 26.61 7.94
N GLY A 388 9.39 25.36 8.28
CA GLY A 388 9.29 24.81 9.63
C GLY A 388 7.85 24.74 10.15
N GLU A 389 6.85 24.65 9.27
CA GLU A 389 5.43 24.79 9.65
C GLU A 389 4.63 23.53 9.28
N LEU A 390 3.76 23.11 10.18
CA LEU A 390 2.75 22.08 9.96
C LEU A 390 1.54 22.65 9.22
N LYS A 391 1.07 21.97 8.16
CA LYS A 391 -0.05 22.45 7.34
C LYS A 391 -1.32 21.65 7.56
N THR A 392 -2.38 22.35 7.96
CA THR A 392 -3.70 21.75 8.24
C THR A 392 -4.62 21.65 7.02
N LYS A 393 -4.30 22.32 5.91
CA LYS A 393 -5.18 22.38 4.73
C LYS A 393 -5.53 21.01 4.12
N PRO A 394 -4.59 20.06 3.97
CA PRO A 394 -4.92 18.74 3.43
C PRO A 394 -6.02 18.03 4.22
N THR A 395 -5.95 18.11 5.56
CA THR A 395 -7.00 17.61 6.44
C THR A 395 -8.33 18.30 6.25
N GLN A 396 -8.34 19.63 6.15
CA GLN A 396 -9.57 20.40 5.95
C GLN A 396 -10.29 19.99 4.65
N HIS A 397 -9.55 19.85 3.54
CA HIS A 397 -10.12 19.43 2.26
C HIS A 397 -10.56 17.97 2.27
N SER A 398 -9.79 17.10 2.93
CA SER A 398 -10.17 15.68 3.08
C SER A 398 -11.47 15.51 3.86
N VAL A 399 -11.65 16.28 4.94
CA VAL A 399 -12.92 16.31 5.70
C VAL A 399 -14.05 16.89 4.86
N GLN A 400 -13.81 17.96 4.11
CA GLN A 400 -14.80 18.51 3.18
C GLN A 400 -15.28 17.47 2.18
N LYS A 401 -14.37 16.66 1.61
CA LYS A 401 -14.74 15.59 0.66
C LYS A 401 -15.59 14.50 1.30
N LEU A 402 -15.30 14.14 2.55
CA LEU A 402 -16.12 13.19 3.31
C LEU A 402 -17.53 13.76 3.58
N GLN A 403 -17.60 15.05 3.93
CA GLN A 403 -18.86 15.77 4.15
C GLN A 403 -19.70 15.91 2.87
N GLU A 404 -19.07 16.14 1.70
CA GLU A 404 -19.75 16.14 0.39
C GLU A 404 -20.47 14.81 0.13
N SER A 405 -19.93 13.72 0.67
CA SER A 405 -20.54 12.38 0.60
C SER A 405 -21.59 12.14 1.70
N GLY A 406 -21.93 13.17 2.48
CA GLY A 406 -22.94 13.12 3.55
C GLY A 406 -22.44 12.53 4.88
N VAL A 407 -21.13 12.33 5.06
CA VAL A 407 -20.55 11.74 6.27
C VAL A 407 -19.76 12.79 7.06
N GLN A 408 -20.14 13.02 8.32
CA GLN A 408 -19.39 13.86 9.25
C GLN A 408 -18.46 12.99 10.11
N PRO A 409 -17.14 13.28 10.17
CA PRO A 409 -16.26 12.62 11.11
C PRO A 409 -16.55 13.06 12.55
N ASP A 410 -16.46 12.13 13.49
CA ASP A 410 -16.52 12.39 14.93
C ASP A 410 -15.14 12.61 15.55
N VAL A 411 -14.15 11.87 15.04
CA VAL A 411 -12.76 11.90 15.49
C VAL A 411 -11.85 12.10 14.28
N LEU A 412 -10.84 12.97 14.42
CA LEU A 412 -9.78 13.13 13.45
C LEU A 412 -8.50 12.53 14.00
N VAL A 413 -7.93 11.56 13.30
CA VAL A 413 -6.59 11.07 13.62
C VAL A 413 -5.63 11.73 12.63
N CYS A 414 -4.76 12.58 13.14
CA CYS A 414 -3.87 13.43 12.35
C CYS A 414 -2.46 12.83 12.33
N ARG A 415 -2.14 12.09 11.26
CA ARG A 415 -0.82 11.54 10.99
C ARG A 415 0.18 12.66 10.75
N THR A 416 1.33 12.65 11.43
CA THR A 416 2.32 13.73 11.32
C THR A 416 3.72 13.31 11.78
N GLU A 417 4.75 14.03 11.31
CA GLU A 417 6.14 13.86 11.72
C GLU A 417 6.50 14.69 12.97
N HIS A 418 5.73 15.75 13.27
CA HIS A 418 6.02 16.68 14.38
C HIS A 418 4.78 16.91 15.25
N HIS A 419 5.00 17.21 16.53
CA HIS A 419 3.93 17.48 17.47
C HIS A 419 3.01 18.64 17.03
N ILE A 420 1.72 18.40 17.12
CA ILE A 420 0.62 19.32 16.84
C ILE A 420 0.46 20.26 18.03
N THR A 421 0.67 21.55 17.78
CA THR A 421 0.47 22.58 18.81
C THR A 421 -1.02 22.75 19.14
N GLU A 422 -1.32 23.29 20.33
CA GLU A 422 -2.69 23.59 20.77
C GLU A 422 -3.44 24.54 19.82
N GLU A 423 -2.71 25.45 19.17
CA GLU A 423 -3.27 26.34 18.17
C GLU A 423 -3.74 25.57 16.92
N ILE A 424 -2.89 24.67 16.41
CA ILE A 424 -3.22 23.82 15.27
C ILE A 424 -4.39 22.90 15.61
N ARG A 425 -4.39 22.31 16.82
CA ARG A 425 -5.48 21.45 17.30
C ARG A 425 -6.82 22.20 17.33
N ARG A 426 -6.84 23.40 17.90
CA ARG A 426 -8.04 24.27 17.93
C ARG A 426 -8.50 24.66 16.53
N LYS A 427 -7.56 24.96 15.63
CA LYS A 427 -7.83 25.27 14.23
C LYS A 427 -8.51 24.08 13.55
N LEU A 428 -7.91 22.90 13.60
CA LEU A 428 -8.49 21.69 13.01
C LEU A 428 -9.90 21.40 13.56
N ALA A 429 -10.08 21.50 14.88
CA ALA A 429 -11.38 21.32 15.51
C ALA A 429 -12.45 22.27 14.94
N GLN A 430 -12.13 23.56 14.87
CA GLN A 430 -13.04 24.58 14.34
C GLN A 430 -13.34 24.39 12.85
N PHE A 431 -12.31 24.18 12.03
CA PHE A 431 -12.46 24.11 10.57
C PHE A 431 -13.11 22.80 10.10
N CYS A 432 -12.91 21.70 10.83
CA CYS A 432 -13.47 20.39 10.48
C CYS A 432 -14.76 20.06 11.24
N ASN A 433 -15.24 20.99 12.07
CA ASN A 433 -16.45 20.84 12.89
C ASN A 433 -16.43 19.59 13.80
N VAL A 434 -15.31 19.39 14.50
CA VAL A 434 -15.14 18.32 15.51
C VAL A 434 -14.79 18.91 16.87
N LYS A 435 -15.02 18.17 17.95
CA LYS A 435 -14.59 18.59 19.29
C LYS A 435 -13.06 18.64 19.36
N LYS A 436 -12.52 19.56 20.15
CA LYS A 436 -11.06 19.76 20.28
C LYS A 436 -10.37 18.49 20.77
N GLU A 437 -10.99 17.82 21.74
CA GLU A 437 -10.52 16.57 22.34
C GLU A 437 -10.51 15.43 21.33
N ALA A 438 -11.34 15.52 20.28
CA ALA A 438 -11.45 14.53 19.21
C ALA A 438 -10.49 14.77 18.04
N VAL A 439 -9.58 15.74 18.14
CA VAL A 439 -8.44 15.88 17.23
C VAL A 439 -7.25 15.19 17.88
N ILE A 440 -6.89 14.02 17.35
CA ILE A 440 -5.92 13.07 17.93
C ILE A 440 -4.63 13.13 17.12
N GLU A 441 -3.51 13.40 17.78
CA GLU A 441 -2.20 13.37 17.12
C GLU A 441 -1.74 11.92 16.91
N SER A 442 -1.37 11.57 15.68
CA SER A 442 -0.70 10.31 15.35
C SER A 442 0.70 10.58 14.83
N ILE A 443 1.62 10.85 15.76
CA ILE A 443 3.02 11.10 15.44
C ILE A 443 3.73 9.82 14.97
N ASP A 444 4.73 9.97 14.11
CA ASP A 444 5.63 8.88 13.73
C ASP A 444 6.22 8.18 14.96
N ALA A 445 6.12 6.85 14.96
CA ALA A 445 6.56 6.00 16.05
C ALA A 445 7.77 5.16 15.60
N GLU A 446 8.71 4.93 16.51
CA GLU A 446 9.88 4.05 16.26
C GLU A 446 9.47 2.62 15.91
N THR A 447 8.29 2.19 16.38
CA THR A 447 7.73 0.87 16.10
C THR A 447 6.21 0.91 16.14
N ILE A 448 5.56 0.07 15.33
CA ILE A 448 4.09 -0.05 15.29
C ILE A 448 3.49 -0.39 16.66
N TYR A 449 4.21 -1.13 17.50
CA TYR A 449 3.72 -1.53 18.83
C TYR A 449 3.75 -0.38 19.84
N ALA A 450 4.41 0.74 19.54
CA ALA A 450 4.37 1.93 20.40
C ALA A 450 3.10 2.76 20.16
N VAL A 451 2.44 2.59 19.01
CA VAL A 451 1.25 3.36 18.61
C VAL A 451 0.10 3.23 19.63
N PRO A 452 -0.25 2.07 20.20
CA PRO A 452 -1.26 1.98 21.27
C PRO A 452 -0.97 2.90 22.45
N ILE A 453 0.30 2.99 22.88
CA ILE A 453 0.70 3.86 23.99
C ILE A 453 0.58 5.34 23.59
N LEU A 454 0.95 5.70 22.37
CA LEU A 454 0.80 7.06 21.85
C LEU A 454 -0.67 7.47 21.73
N MET A 455 -1.54 6.57 21.25
CA MET A 455 -2.98 6.80 21.14
C MET A 455 -3.64 6.94 22.51
N ARG A 456 -3.22 6.13 23.49
CA ARG A 456 -3.62 6.29 24.89
C ARG A 456 -3.24 7.67 25.42
N ASN A 457 -2.01 8.13 25.15
CA ASN A 457 -1.56 9.45 25.62
C ASN A 457 -2.36 10.60 25.00
N GLN A 458 -3.03 10.37 23.88
CA GLN A 458 -3.96 11.30 23.24
C GLN A 458 -5.43 11.06 23.65
N ASN A 459 -5.70 10.12 24.57
CA ASN A 459 -7.03 9.72 25.05
C ASN A 459 -8.00 9.27 23.94
N LEU A 460 -7.48 8.67 22.86
CA LEU A 460 -8.31 8.26 21.71
C LEU A 460 -9.44 7.29 22.14
N ASP A 461 -9.11 6.33 23.00
CA ASP A 461 -10.04 5.35 23.55
C ASP A 461 -11.15 6.00 24.40
N GLU A 462 -10.80 6.96 25.25
CA GLU A 462 -11.79 7.68 26.07
C GLU A 462 -12.70 8.56 25.21
N VAL A 463 -12.16 9.21 24.18
CA VAL A 463 -12.96 10.00 23.22
C VAL A 463 -13.98 9.10 22.51
N VAL A 464 -13.55 7.92 22.08
CA VAL A 464 -14.41 6.91 21.41
C VAL A 464 -15.50 6.42 22.35
N LEU A 465 -15.16 5.98 23.57
CA LEU A 465 -16.13 5.49 24.55
C LEU A 465 -17.16 6.56 24.94
N ASN A 466 -16.71 7.79 25.21
CA ASN A 466 -17.60 8.91 25.49
C ASN A 466 -18.54 9.21 24.31
N ARG A 467 -18.08 9.06 23.07
CA ARG A 467 -18.89 9.33 21.87
C ARG A 467 -19.98 8.27 21.68
N LEU A 468 -19.69 7.02 22.01
CA LEU A 468 -20.63 5.89 21.99
C LEU A 468 -21.50 5.80 23.26
N ASN A 469 -21.35 6.72 24.22
CA ASN A 469 -21.99 6.66 25.54
C ASN A 469 -21.73 5.34 26.29
N LEU A 470 -20.54 4.77 26.13
CA LEU A 470 -20.10 3.57 26.84
C LEU A 470 -19.40 3.95 28.16
N PRO A 471 -19.52 3.13 29.22
CA PRO A 471 -18.80 3.34 30.47
C PRO A 471 -17.28 3.50 30.27
N ILE A 472 -16.64 4.31 31.11
CA ILE A 472 -15.18 4.38 31.16
C ILE A 472 -14.77 3.89 32.53
N GLU A 473 -14.26 2.67 32.58
CA GLU A 473 -13.70 2.09 33.78
C GLU A 473 -12.22 2.51 33.93
N ASP A 474 -11.76 2.68 35.18
CA ASP A 474 -10.38 3.09 35.50
C ASP A 474 -9.33 1.96 35.30
N ASN A 475 -9.76 0.78 34.87
CA ASN A 475 -8.98 -0.45 34.79
C ASN A 475 -8.29 -0.64 33.42
N LEU A 476 -7.47 0.32 32.99
CA LEU A 476 -6.69 0.14 31.76
C LEU A 476 -5.40 -0.67 32.02
N ASP A 477 -5.43 -1.98 31.74
CA ASP A 477 -4.26 -2.86 31.89
C ASP A 477 -3.43 -2.96 30.60
N LEU A 478 -2.23 -2.37 30.64
CA LEU A 478 -1.24 -2.46 29.56
C LEU A 478 0.11 -2.97 30.07
N VAL A 479 0.13 -3.70 31.19
CA VAL A 479 1.39 -4.17 31.81
C VAL A 479 2.16 -5.07 30.86
N ASN A 480 1.51 -6.07 30.28
CA ASN A 480 2.14 -7.01 29.34
C ASN A 480 2.65 -6.29 28.07
N TRP A 481 1.88 -5.33 27.56
CA TRP A 481 2.27 -4.57 26.37
C TRP A 481 3.49 -3.69 26.61
N LYS A 482 3.57 -3.05 27.79
CA LYS A 482 4.73 -2.26 28.22
C LYS A 482 5.97 -3.14 28.45
N ASP A 483 5.81 -4.33 29.03
CA ASP A 483 6.90 -5.29 29.21
C ASP A 483 7.46 -5.76 27.86
N PHE A 484 6.58 -6.10 26.91
CA PHE A 484 6.96 -6.43 25.54
C PHE A 484 7.77 -5.30 24.88
N LEU A 485 7.25 -4.06 24.93
CA LEU A 485 7.95 -2.89 24.39
C LEU A 485 9.31 -2.66 25.05
N TYR A 486 9.42 -2.89 26.36
CA TYR A 486 10.68 -2.77 27.09
C TYR A 486 11.71 -3.77 26.56
N LYS A 487 11.35 -5.06 26.46
CA LYS A 487 12.25 -6.10 25.95
C LYS A 487 12.63 -5.89 24.49
N LEU A 488 11.71 -5.37 23.68
CA LEU A 488 11.97 -5.01 22.27
C LEU A 488 13.01 -3.88 22.15
N ARG A 489 12.90 -2.84 22.99
CA ARG A 489 13.82 -1.68 22.97
C ARG A 489 15.18 -1.98 23.58
N TYR A 490 15.23 -2.83 24.60
CA TYR A 490 16.44 -3.14 25.37
C TYR A 490 16.80 -4.64 25.34
N PRO A 491 17.13 -5.19 24.17
CA PRO A 491 17.56 -6.58 24.06
C PRO A 491 18.92 -6.78 24.75
N LYS A 492 19.12 -7.94 25.37
CA LYS A 492 20.39 -8.33 26.02
C LYS A 492 21.40 -8.93 25.04
N ARG A 493 20.93 -9.40 23.88
CA ARG A 493 21.72 -10.09 22.85
C ARG A 493 21.19 -9.77 21.46
N GLU A 494 21.97 -10.14 20.46
CA GLU A 494 21.59 -10.09 19.05
C GLU A 494 21.95 -11.43 18.40
N VAL A 495 21.11 -11.92 17.50
CA VAL A 495 21.36 -13.08 16.64
C VAL A 495 20.98 -12.73 15.20
N GLU A 496 21.69 -13.31 14.24
CA GLU A 496 21.42 -13.17 12.82
C GLU A 496 20.79 -14.43 12.23
N ILE A 497 19.56 -14.31 11.73
CA ILE A 497 18.81 -15.42 11.14
C ILE A 497 18.67 -15.19 9.64
N GLY A 498 19.07 -16.18 8.84
CA GLY A 498 18.85 -16.18 7.40
C GLY A 498 17.41 -16.55 7.06
N LEU A 499 16.68 -15.66 6.39
CA LEU A 499 15.38 -15.96 5.80
C LEU A 499 15.58 -16.25 4.32
N ILE A 500 15.50 -17.53 3.95
CA ILE A 500 15.69 -18.01 2.58
C ILE A 500 14.32 -18.04 1.93
N GLY A 501 14.11 -17.11 0.99
CA GLY A 501 12.83 -16.92 0.33
C GLY A 501 12.97 -16.65 -1.16
N LYS A 502 11.88 -16.87 -1.87
CA LYS A 502 11.72 -16.46 -3.28
C LYS A 502 11.39 -14.96 -3.38
N TYR A 503 10.48 -14.49 -2.53
CA TYR A 503 9.93 -13.13 -2.55
C TYR A 503 10.69 -12.12 -1.65
N VAL A 504 12.02 -12.21 -1.52
CA VAL A 504 12.75 -11.39 -0.54
C VAL A 504 12.94 -9.92 -0.94
N GLU A 505 12.60 -9.55 -2.18
CA GLU A 505 12.65 -8.15 -2.66
C GLU A 505 11.50 -7.30 -2.11
N LEU A 506 10.37 -7.94 -1.76
CA LEU A 506 9.26 -7.32 -1.04
C LEU A 506 9.10 -8.02 0.31
N HIS A 507 9.66 -7.41 1.36
CA HIS A 507 9.64 -7.97 2.72
C HIS A 507 8.22 -8.25 3.25
N ASP A 508 7.21 -7.49 2.78
CA ASP A 508 5.81 -7.70 3.16
C ASP A 508 5.25 -9.05 2.69
N SER A 509 5.89 -9.73 1.73
CA SER A 509 5.54 -11.11 1.34
C SER A 509 5.73 -12.13 2.47
N TYR A 510 6.51 -11.78 3.51
CA TYR A 510 6.79 -12.62 4.68
C TYR A 510 6.53 -11.88 5.99
N LYS A 511 5.57 -10.94 5.98
CA LYS A 511 5.32 -10.03 7.09
C LYS A 511 5.08 -10.76 8.40
N SER A 512 4.21 -11.78 8.43
CA SER A 512 3.91 -12.57 9.62
C SER A 512 5.12 -13.32 10.17
N ILE A 513 6.03 -13.79 9.30
CA ILE A 513 7.29 -14.43 9.73
C ILE A 513 8.18 -13.40 10.43
N VAL A 514 8.35 -12.22 9.84
CA VAL A 514 9.15 -11.13 10.44
C VAL A 514 8.58 -10.71 11.79
N GLU A 515 7.26 -10.51 11.87
CA GLU A 515 6.58 -10.16 13.12
C GLU A 515 6.73 -11.27 14.18
N SER A 516 6.70 -12.53 13.76
CA SER A 516 6.94 -13.67 14.66
C SER A 516 8.34 -13.68 15.24
N PHE A 517 9.36 -13.29 14.46
CA PHE A 517 10.72 -13.09 14.98
C PHE A 517 10.82 -11.93 15.96
N ILE A 518 10.06 -10.84 15.75
CA ILE A 518 10.01 -9.73 16.70
C ILE A 518 9.40 -10.20 18.03
N HIS A 519 8.27 -10.92 17.98
CA HIS A 519 7.62 -11.47 19.18
C HIS A 519 8.52 -12.47 19.93
N ALA A 520 9.15 -13.38 19.19
CA ALA A 520 10.06 -14.38 19.74
C ALA A 520 11.36 -13.77 20.29
N GLY A 521 11.91 -12.77 19.60
CA GLY A 521 13.06 -12.00 20.04
C GLY A 521 12.78 -11.28 21.35
N ALA A 522 11.67 -10.55 21.44
CA ALA A 522 11.26 -9.89 22.69
C ALA A 522 11.07 -10.89 23.83
N SER A 523 10.50 -12.07 23.57
CA SER A 523 10.32 -13.14 24.58
C SER A 523 11.65 -13.69 25.11
N ASN A 524 12.67 -13.74 24.26
CA ASN A 524 14.02 -14.19 24.59
C ASN A 524 14.97 -13.05 25.03
N GLU A 525 14.47 -11.82 25.14
CA GLU A 525 15.27 -10.61 25.33
C GLU A 525 16.44 -10.51 24.32
N CYS A 526 16.18 -10.88 23.07
CA CYS A 526 17.15 -10.95 21.99
C CYS A 526 16.65 -10.17 20.78
N ARG A 527 17.53 -9.39 20.15
CA ARG A 527 17.26 -8.80 18.85
C ARG A 527 17.51 -9.85 17.77
N VAL A 528 16.51 -10.08 16.92
CA VAL A 528 16.68 -10.93 15.73
C VAL A 528 16.95 -10.03 14.54
N LYS A 529 18.14 -10.14 13.96
CA LYS A 529 18.52 -9.49 12.72
C LYS A 529 18.25 -10.46 11.58
N ILE A 530 17.37 -10.08 10.65
CA ILE A 530 17.02 -10.94 9.51
C ILE A 530 17.97 -10.64 8.35
N ARG A 531 18.71 -11.66 7.91
CA ARG A 531 19.45 -11.64 6.64
C ARG A 531 18.54 -12.18 5.55
N TRP A 532 18.10 -11.30 4.66
CA TRP A 532 17.24 -11.65 3.53
C TRP A 532 18.06 -12.31 2.42
N ILE A 533 17.79 -13.57 2.12
CA ILE A 533 18.57 -14.34 1.14
C ILE A 533 17.63 -14.84 0.04
N HIS A 534 17.85 -14.33 -1.17
CA HIS A 534 17.12 -14.77 -2.34
C HIS A 534 17.53 -16.20 -2.70
N SER A 535 16.60 -17.13 -2.77
CA SER A 535 16.94 -18.55 -2.92
C SER A 535 17.60 -18.87 -4.27
N GLU A 536 17.46 -18.04 -5.30
CA GLU A 536 18.21 -18.20 -6.57
C GLU A 536 19.71 -17.85 -6.46
N ASN A 537 20.12 -17.09 -5.44
CA ASN A 537 21.52 -16.71 -5.26
C ASN A 537 22.34 -17.83 -4.61
N LEU A 538 21.66 -18.84 -4.06
CA LEU A 538 22.25 -20.02 -3.44
C LEU A 538 22.46 -21.09 -4.51
N THR A 539 23.71 -21.25 -4.91
CA THR A 539 24.15 -22.23 -5.90
C THR A 539 25.43 -22.86 -5.41
N GLY A 540 25.41 -24.13 -4.99
CA GLY A 540 26.60 -24.93 -4.64
C GLY A 540 27.75 -24.17 -3.96
N GLU A 541 28.70 -23.65 -4.74
CA GLU A 541 29.86 -22.88 -4.27
C GLU A 541 29.52 -21.56 -3.54
N SER A 542 28.38 -20.93 -3.81
CA SER A 542 27.99 -19.66 -3.16
C SER A 542 27.40 -19.86 -1.77
N VAL A 543 26.95 -21.07 -1.43
CA VAL A 543 26.17 -21.35 -0.22
C VAL A 543 26.92 -20.99 1.07
N PRO A 544 28.18 -21.40 1.28
CA PRO A 544 28.92 -21.04 2.48
C PRO A 544 29.05 -19.52 2.65
N LYS A 545 29.29 -18.79 1.55
CA LYS A 545 29.42 -17.33 1.57
C LYS A 545 28.19 -16.61 2.14
N TYR A 546 27.00 -17.16 1.91
CA TYR A 546 25.75 -16.55 2.41
C TYR A 546 25.38 -17.04 3.81
N LEU A 547 25.76 -18.27 4.19
CA LEU A 547 25.21 -18.97 5.35
C LEU A 547 26.18 -19.19 6.53
N GLU A 548 27.50 -19.04 6.35
CA GLU A 548 28.52 -19.39 7.36
C GLU A 548 28.39 -18.61 8.69
N GLU A 549 27.93 -17.36 8.65
CA GLU A 549 27.82 -16.50 9.85
C GLU A 549 26.41 -16.45 10.45
N LEU A 550 25.54 -17.39 10.09
CA LEU A 550 24.14 -17.37 10.55
C LEU A 550 23.95 -18.20 11.80
N ASP A 551 23.29 -17.60 12.80
CA ASP A 551 22.92 -18.30 14.04
C ASP A 551 21.72 -19.23 13.87
N GLY A 552 20.97 -19.08 12.77
CA GLY A 552 19.82 -19.89 12.42
C GLY A 552 19.34 -19.66 10.98
N ILE A 553 18.67 -20.67 10.42
CA ILE A 553 18.19 -20.68 9.04
C ILE A 553 16.68 -20.97 9.02
N LEU A 554 15.90 -20.09 8.39
CA LEU A 554 14.50 -20.31 8.08
C LEU A 554 14.29 -20.40 6.57
N VAL A 555 13.73 -21.52 6.10
CA VAL A 555 13.30 -21.66 4.71
C VAL A 555 11.82 -21.36 4.61
N ALA A 556 11.53 -20.25 3.94
CA ALA A 556 10.19 -19.70 3.84
C ALA A 556 9.33 -20.44 2.78
N PRO A 557 7.98 -20.36 2.89
CA PRO A 557 7.08 -20.86 1.86
C PRO A 557 7.31 -20.15 0.50
N GLY A 558 6.81 -20.72 -0.60
CA GLY A 558 6.74 -19.99 -1.87
C GLY A 558 6.46 -20.89 -3.07
N PHE A 559 5.41 -20.58 -3.83
CA PHE A 559 4.91 -21.46 -4.89
C PHE A 559 5.83 -21.56 -6.12
N GLY A 560 5.82 -22.73 -6.76
CA GLY A 560 6.44 -23.01 -8.05
C GLY A 560 7.95 -23.30 -8.02
N GLU A 561 8.48 -23.76 -9.16
CA GLU A 561 9.83 -24.35 -9.30
C GLU A 561 10.98 -23.36 -9.13
N ARG A 562 10.72 -22.07 -9.40
CA ARG A 562 11.76 -21.04 -9.42
C ARG A 562 12.41 -20.87 -8.04
N GLY A 563 13.74 -21.01 -8.00
CA GLY A 563 14.54 -20.86 -6.78
C GLY A 563 14.43 -22.03 -5.80
N PHE A 564 13.87 -23.18 -6.21
CA PHE A 564 13.71 -24.35 -5.36
C PHE A 564 15.05 -25.04 -5.03
N ALA A 565 15.96 -25.14 -6.00
CA ALA A 565 17.28 -25.77 -5.82
C ALA A 565 18.08 -25.11 -4.68
N GLY A 566 18.16 -23.78 -4.64
CA GLY A 566 18.87 -23.08 -3.57
C GLY A 566 18.24 -23.22 -2.18
N LYS A 567 16.93 -23.56 -2.09
CA LYS A 567 16.33 -23.96 -0.80
C LYS A 567 16.88 -25.31 -0.33
N LEU A 568 17.02 -26.29 -1.23
CA LEU A 568 17.61 -27.59 -0.91
C LEU A 568 19.06 -27.43 -0.45
N ASP A 569 19.85 -26.63 -1.17
CA ASP A 569 21.25 -26.34 -0.82
C ASP A 569 21.36 -25.69 0.58
N ALA A 570 20.47 -24.75 0.92
CA ALA A 570 20.43 -24.14 2.25
C ALA A 570 20.12 -25.14 3.36
N ILE A 571 19.18 -26.06 3.11
CA ILE A 571 18.77 -27.08 4.07
C ILE A 571 19.89 -28.09 4.29
N GLN A 572 20.54 -28.52 3.21
CA GLN A 572 21.71 -29.39 3.29
C GLN A 572 22.80 -28.75 4.15
N TYR A 573 23.11 -27.47 3.90
CA TYR A 573 24.10 -26.73 4.66
C TYR A 573 23.73 -26.61 6.14
N ALA A 574 22.47 -26.29 6.45
CA ALA A 574 21.99 -26.24 7.82
C ALA A 574 22.14 -27.60 8.54
N ARG A 575 21.71 -28.68 7.88
CA ARG A 575 21.77 -30.06 8.40
C ARG A 575 23.19 -30.52 8.68
N GLU A 576 24.11 -30.29 7.76
CA GLU A 576 25.50 -30.76 7.84
C GLU A 576 26.33 -29.94 8.84
N ASN A 577 26.07 -28.64 8.97
CA ASN A 577 26.78 -27.75 9.90
C ASN A 577 26.08 -27.59 11.26
N LYS A 578 24.97 -28.31 11.49
CA LYS A 578 24.19 -28.28 12.74
C LYS A 578 23.65 -26.88 13.11
N ILE A 579 23.35 -26.06 12.10
CA ILE A 579 22.77 -24.72 12.29
C ILE A 579 21.26 -24.88 12.55
N PRO A 580 20.70 -24.30 13.63
CA PRO A 580 19.27 -24.35 13.91
C PRO A 580 18.41 -24.06 12.67
N PHE A 581 17.46 -24.94 12.37
CA PHE A 581 16.69 -24.91 11.13
C PHE A 581 15.17 -24.95 11.36
N LEU A 582 14.44 -24.00 10.77
CA LEU A 582 12.97 -23.99 10.69
C LEU A 582 12.49 -23.98 9.22
N GLY A 583 11.79 -25.03 8.79
CA GLY A 583 11.13 -25.10 7.49
C GLY A 583 9.62 -24.90 7.62
N ILE A 584 9.04 -23.94 6.89
CA ILE A 584 7.58 -23.65 6.94
C ILE A 584 6.93 -24.01 5.60
N CYS A 585 5.88 -24.84 5.65
CA CYS A 585 5.12 -25.34 4.51
C CYS A 585 6.05 -25.94 3.44
N LEU A 586 6.33 -25.21 2.34
CA LEU A 586 7.30 -25.65 1.34
C LEU A 586 8.70 -25.87 1.94
N GLY A 587 9.08 -25.15 3.00
CA GLY A 587 10.33 -25.39 3.71
C GLY A 587 10.42 -26.78 4.33
N MET A 588 9.31 -27.31 4.88
CA MET A 588 9.25 -28.70 5.33
C MET A 588 9.35 -29.67 4.16
N GLN A 589 8.57 -29.46 3.11
CA GLN A 589 8.59 -30.31 1.92
C GLN A 589 9.98 -30.36 1.27
N ALA A 590 10.65 -29.22 1.18
CA ALA A 590 12.03 -29.13 0.69
C ALA A 590 13.00 -29.89 1.59
N ALA A 591 12.80 -29.90 2.91
CA ALA A 591 13.65 -30.65 3.82
C ALA A 591 13.49 -32.17 3.66
N VAL A 592 12.26 -32.65 3.44
CA VAL A 592 12.01 -34.07 3.10
C VAL A 592 12.71 -34.45 1.79
N ILE A 593 12.61 -33.59 0.77
CA ILE A 593 13.24 -33.83 -0.54
C ILE A 593 14.76 -33.80 -0.45
N GLU A 594 15.35 -32.84 0.27
CA GLU A 594 16.79 -32.77 0.52
C GLU A 594 17.29 -34.03 1.21
N PHE A 595 16.59 -34.46 2.27
CA PHE A 595 16.95 -35.65 3.02
C PHE A 595 16.88 -36.93 2.17
N ALA A 596 15.81 -37.09 1.38
CA ALA A 596 15.66 -38.21 0.47
C ALA A 596 16.78 -38.27 -0.59
N ARG A 597 17.19 -37.11 -1.13
CA ARG A 597 18.28 -37.03 -2.12
C ARG A 597 19.63 -37.35 -1.52
N ASN A 598 19.96 -36.72 -0.39
CA ASN A 598 21.33 -36.70 0.11
C ASN A 598 21.62 -37.79 1.15
N VAL A 599 20.61 -38.22 1.93
CA VAL A 599 20.77 -39.24 2.97
C VAL A 599 20.32 -40.62 2.49
N LEU A 600 19.17 -40.72 1.82
CA LEU A 600 18.69 -42.00 1.25
C LEU A 600 19.30 -42.32 -0.13
N GLY A 601 19.89 -41.31 -0.79
CA GLY A 601 20.53 -41.47 -2.10
C GLY A 601 19.56 -41.51 -3.29
N TRP A 602 18.29 -41.09 -3.10
CA TRP A 602 17.29 -41.02 -4.17
C TRP A 602 17.43 -39.73 -4.95
N ALA A 603 18.40 -39.68 -5.86
CA ALA A 603 18.79 -38.46 -6.57
C ALA A 603 17.64 -37.75 -7.30
N ASP A 604 16.60 -38.47 -7.74
CA ASP A 604 15.45 -37.91 -8.45
C ASP A 604 14.25 -37.60 -7.53
N ALA A 605 14.34 -37.86 -6.21
CA ALA A 605 13.26 -37.60 -5.27
C ALA A 605 12.79 -36.16 -5.34
N ASN A 606 11.48 -35.95 -5.46
CA ASN A 606 10.93 -34.61 -5.62
C ASN A 606 9.45 -34.53 -5.23
N SER A 607 8.90 -33.31 -5.28
CA SER A 607 7.46 -33.09 -5.30
C SER A 607 6.91 -33.30 -6.70
N THR A 608 5.74 -33.93 -6.80
CA THR A 608 4.97 -33.98 -8.06
C THR A 608 4.50 -32.60 -8.53
N GLU A 609 4.58 -31.57 -7.69
CA GLU A 609 4.40 -30.16 -8.09
C GLU A 609 5.54 -29.67 -8.98
N MET A 610 6.79 -30.06 -8.64
CA MET A 610 8.02 -29.53 -9.25
C MET A 610 8.59 -30.47 -10.31
N ASN A 611 8.33 -31.77 -10.19
CA ASN A 611 8.71 -32.77 -11.17
C ASN A 611 7.65 -33.88 -11.19
N PRO A 612 6.65 -33.78 -12.09
CA PRO A 612 5.60 -34.80 -12.22
C PRO A 612 6.12 -36.20 -12.60
N GLU A 613 7.31 -36.29 -13.18
CA GLU A 613 7.92 -37.52 -13.71
C GLU A 613 8.90 -38.19 -12.72
N THR A 614 8.99 -37.70 -11.48
CA THR A 614 9.88 -38.31 -10.46
C THR A 614 9.48 -39.76 -10.17
N SER A 615 10.45 -40.66 -10.07
CA SER A 615 10.20 -42.04 -9.64
C SER A 615 10.07 -42.18 -8.12
N HIS A 616 10.49 -41.15 -7.37
CA HIS A 616 10.35 -41.07 -5.91
C HIS A 616 9.54 -39.81 -5.51
N PRO A 617 8.21 -39.81 -5.70
CA PRO A 617 7.33 -38.69 -5.35
C PRO A 617 7.11 -38.63 -3.83
N VAL A 618 8.15 -38.24 -3.09
CA VAL A 618 8.12 -38.11 -1.62
C VAL A 618 7.14 -37.03 -1.14
N ILE A 619 6.81 -36.07 -2.00
CA ILE A 619 5.75 -35.08 -1.80
C ILE A 619 4.74 -35.19 -2.96
N ALA A 620 3.46 -35.41 -2.65
CA ALA A 620 2.43 -35.67 -3.66
C ALA A 620 1.03 -35.19 -3.26
N LEU A 621 0.16 -35.03 -4.27
CA LEU A 621 -1.28 -34.90 -4.04
C LEU A 621 -1.86 -36.27 -3.64
N MET A 622 -2.67 -36.30 -2.58
CA MET A 622 -3.35 -37.52 -2.14
C MET A 622 -4.36 -38.03 -3.20
N GLU A 623 -4.52 -39.34 -3.34
CA GLU A 623 -5.44 -39.93 -4.33
C GLU A 623 -6.89 -39.50 -4.15
N GLU A 624 -7.32 -39.25 -2.91
CA GLU A 624 -8.66 -38.79 -2.59
C GLU A 624 -8.90 -37.33 -3.07
N GLN A 625 -7.86 -36.49 -3.04
CA GLN A 625 -7.91 -35.12 -3.56
C GLN A 625 -7.96 -35.09 -5.09
N LYS A 626 -7.29 -36.04 -5.78
CA LYS A 626 -7.32 -36.14 -7.26
C LYS A 626 -8.73 -36.38 -7.83
N LYS A 627 -9.67 -36.88 -7.04
CA LYS A 627 -11.07 -37.14 -7.45
C LYS A 627 -11.97 -35.90 -7.37
N ILE A 628 -11.51 -34.80 -6.77
CA ILE A 628 -12.28 -33.55 -6.62
C ILE A 628 -12.10 -32.70 -7.89
N VAL A 629 -13.17 -32.56 -8.67
CA VAL A 629 -13.16 -31.98 -10.03
C VAL A 629 -13.03 -30.45 -10.05
N ASN A 630 -13.24 -29.76 -8.92
CA ASN A 630 -13.10 -28.31 -8.84
C ASN A 630 -11.63 -27.94 -8.58
N MET A 631 -11.03 -27.13 -9.46
CA MET A 631 -9.62 -26.66 -9.36
C MET A 631 -9.29 -25.75 -8.14
N GLY A 632 -10.16 -25.71 -7.13
CA GLY A 632 -9.90 -25.13 -5.80
C GLY A 632 -10.19 -26.07 -4.62
N GLY A 633 -10.86 -27.21 -4.84
CA GLY A 633 -11.31 -28.12 -3.77
C GLY A 633 -10.23 -29.04 -3.19
N THR A 634 -9.00 -28.96 -3.68
CA THR A 634 -7.84 -29.73 -3.20
C THR A 634 -6.95 -28.95 -2.23
N MET A 635 -7.23 -27.66 -2.00
CA MET A 635 -6.41 -26.84 -1.11
C MET A 635 -6.83 -27.02 0.34
N ARG A 636 -5.87 -27.38 1.18
CA ARG A 636 -6.03 -27.47 2.62
C ARG A 636 -5.82 -26.08 3.22
N LEU A 637 -6.91 -25.50 3.71
CA LEU A 637 -6.98 -24.16 4.26
C LEU A 637 -7.44 -24.19 5.72
N GLY A 638 -6.95 -23.22 6.50
CA GLY A 638 -7.44 -22.99 7.85
C GLY A 638 -6.85 -23.93 8.90
N ALA A 639 -7.44 -23.89 10.09
CA ALA A 639 -6.94 -24.59 11.26
C ALA A 639 -7.25 -26.09 11.19
N ASN A 640 -6.22 -26.93 11.32
CA ASN A 640 -6.36 -28.38 11.41
C ASN A 640 -5.59 -28.92 12.62
N ASP A 641 -6.07 -30.04 13.13
CA ASP A 641 -5.49 -30.68 14.31
C ASP A 641 -4.21 -31.46 13.97
N CYS A 642 -3.30 -31.49 14.94
CA CYS A 642 -2.03 -32.22 14.88
C CYS A 642 -1.72 -32.82 16.26
N SER A 643 -1.57 -34.14 16.31
CA SER A 643 -1.15 -34.89 17.49
C SER A 643 0.35 -35.08 17.50
N LEU A 644 1.00 -34.74 18.61
CA LEU A 644 2.45 -34.74 18.80
C LEU A 644 2.95 -35.97 19.56
N LEU A 645 4.12 -36.48 19.17
CA LEU A 645 4.86 -37.50 19.92
C LEU A 645 5.50 -36.90 21.17
N GLU A 646 5.36 -37.54 22.33
CA GLU A 646 5.72 -36.96 23.63
C GLU A 646 7.22 -36.75 23.84
N ASP A 647 8.09 -37.47 23.12
CA ASP A 647 9.54 -37.37 23.20
C ASP A 647 10.16 -36.32 22.25
N SER A 648 9.34 -35.71 21.38
CA SER A 648 9.74 -34.77 20.33
C SER A 648 10.10 -33.36 20.84
N ILE A 649 10.84 -32.61 20.03
CA ILE A 649 11.09 -31.17 20.25
C ILE A 649 9.78 -30.39 20.19
N ALA A 650 8.88 -30.75 19.28
CA ALA A 650 7.56 -30.15 19.10
C ALA A 650 6.72 -30.28 20.38
N PHE A 651 6.63 -31.46 20.98
CA PHE A 651 5.89 -31.64 22.24
C PHE A 651 6.54 -30.85 23.39
N LYS A 652 7.88 -30.83 23.50
CA LYS A 652 8.59 -30.01 24.50
C LYS A 652 8.34 -28.51 24.30
N THR A 653 8.15 -28.08 23.05
CA THR A 653 7.89 -26.69 22.65
C THR A 653 6.45 -26.28 22.96
N TYR A 654 5.47 -27.05 22.49
CA TYR A 654 4.04 -26.75 22.68
C TYR A 654 3.50 -27.13 24.07
N ARG A 655 4.11 -28.12 24.73
CA ARG A 655 3.69 -28.71 26.01
C ARG A 655 2.25 -29.21 26.01
N ARG A 656 1.76 -29.64 24.84
CA ARG A 656 0.41 -30.16 24.60
C ARG A 656 0.49 -31.28 23.58
N LYS A 657 -0.32 -32.32 23.78
CA LYS A 657 -0.36 -33.49 22.89
C LYS A 657 -1.11 -33.20 21.59
N LEU A 658 -2.23 -32.48 21.68
CA LEU A 658 -3.03 -32.07 20.54
C LEU A 658 -2.89 -30.57 20.36
N ILE A 659 -2.46 -30.14 19.18
CA ILE A 659 -2.37 -28.74 18.75
C ILE A 659 -3.24 -28.52 17.51
N SER A 660 -3.45 -27.26 17.15
CA SER A 660 -4.23 -26.88 15.96
C SER A 660 -3.56 -25.71 15.27
N GLU A 661 -3.27 -25.83 13.98
CA GLU A 661 -2.44 -24.89 13.22
C GLU A 661 -3.00 -24.62 11.82
N ARG A 662 -2.66 -23.46 11.24
CA ARG A 662 -3.25 -22.99 9.97
C ARG A 662 -2.49 -23.49 8.76
N HIS A 663 -3.20 -24.01 7.77
CA HIS A 663 -2.62 -24.52 6.54
C HIS A 663 -2.97 -23.65 5.33
N ARG A 664 -2.07 -23.66 4.35
CA ARG A 664 -2.29 -23.08 3.01
C ARG A 664 -1.47 -23.81 1.96
N HIS A 665 -1.82 -25.07 1.70
CA HIS A 665 -1.08 -25.90 0.76
C HIS A 665 -1.97 -26.98 0.14
N ARG A 666 -1.42 -27.71 -0.84
CA ARG A 666 -2.12 -28.80 -1.54
C ARG A 666 -1.38 -30.14 -1.44
N TYR A 667 -0.06 -30.08 -1.43
CA TYR A 667 0.80 -31.25 -1.52
C TYR A 667 1.21 -31.73 -0.13
N GLU A 668 1.18 -33.04 0.06
CA GLU A 668 1.44 -33.70 1.34
C GLU A 668 2.66 -34.60 1.24
N LEU A 669 3.25 -34.98 2.39
CA LEU A 669 4.24 -36.05 2.43
C LEU A 669 3.57 -37.37 2.03
N ASN A 670 4.18 -38.09 1.07
CA ASN A 670 3.67 -39.40 0.67
C ASN A 670 4.08 -40.46 1.71
N ASN A 671 3.09 -40.95 2.46
CA ASN A 671 3.28 -41.91 3.55
C ASN A 671 3.94 -43.23 3.11
N GLU A 672 3.94 -43.57 1.82
CA GLU A 672 4.66 -44.74 1.29
C GLU A 672 6.17 -44.69 1.55
N PHE A 673 6.76 -43.49 1.64
CA PHE A 673 8.20 -43.29 1.87
C PHE A 673 8.54 -43.02 3.34
N LEU A 674 7.54 -42.99 4.22
CA LEU A 674 7.71 -42.54 5.59
C LEU A 674 8.59 -43.49 6.42
N GLU A 675 8.44 -44.80 6.25
CA GLU A 675 9.23 -45.80 6.98
C GLU A 675 10.73 -45.70 6.64
N ASP A 676 11.05 -45.45 5.36
CA ASP A 676 12.43 -45.25 4.91
C ASP A 676 13.05 -43.96 5.49
N LEU A 677 12.28 -42.86 5.55
CA LEU A 677 12.70 -41.60 6.16
C LEU A 677 12.95 -41.76 7.67
N GLU A 678 12.01 -42.39 8.39
CA GLU A 678 12.10 -42.57 9.84
C GLU A 678 13.26 -43.49 10.24
N SER A 679 13.52 -44.55 9.47
CA SER A 679 14.62 -45.49 9.72
C SER A 679 16.02 -44.84 9.58
N HIS A 680 16.13 -43.72 8.85
CA HIS A 680 17.36 -42.95 8.69
C HIS A 680 17.43 -41.68 9.56
N GLY A 681 16.43 -41.47 10.42
CA GLY A 681 16.46 -40.45 11.47
C GLY A 681 15.57 -39.23 11.25
N LEU A 682 14.89 -39.10 10.11
CA LEU A 682 13.90 -38.04 9.86
C LEU A 682 12.52 -38.51 10.34
N ARG A 683 12.11 -38.07 11.53
CA ARG A 683 10.90 -38.55 12.22
C ARG A 683 9.68 -37.70 11.90
N ALA A 684 8.54 -38.32 11.60
CA ALA A 684 7.24 -37.65 11.60
C ALA A 684 6.68 -37.58 13.02
N VAL A 685 6.95 -36.47 13.71
CA VAL A 685 6.61 -36.28 15.13
C VAL A 685 5.24 -35.65 15.37
N GLY A 686 4.63 -35.08 14.33
CA GLY A 686 3.29 -34.49 14.39
C GLY A 686 2.46 -35.01 13.23
N ARG A 687 1.27 -35.54 13.54
CA ARG A 687 0.35 -36.09 12.52
C ARG A 687 -1.09 -35.66 12.77
N ASN A 688 -1.85 -35.46 11.71
CA ASN A 688 -3.28 -35.25 11.84
C ASN A 688 -3.97 -36.53 12.33
N PRO A 689 -4.75 -36.47 13.42
CA PRO A 689 -5.35 -37.68 14.00
C PRO A 689 -6.45 -38.32 13.15
N GLU A 690 -7.06 -37.56 12.22
CA GLU A 690 -8.14 -38.05 11.36
C GLU A 690 -7.64 -38.57 10.03
N THR A 691 -6.68 -37.87 9.41
CA THR A 691 -6.20 -38.17 8.05
C THR A 691 -4.84 -38.85 8.01
N ASP A 692 -4.15 -38.98 9.16
CA ASP A 692 -2.76 -39.49 9.27
C ASP A 692 -1.75 -38.74 8.39
N LEU A 693 -2.06 -37.49 8.02
CA LEU A 693 -1.15 -36.60 7.31
C LEU A 693 -0.01 -36.15 8.23
N VAL A 694 1.22 -36.15 7.71
CA VAL A 694 2.39 -35.66 8.45
C VAL A 694 2.41 -34.15 8.47
N GLU A 695 2.43 -33.57 9.68
CA GLU A 695 2.38 -32.13 9.90
C GLU A 695 3.70 -31.54 10.39
N ILE A 696 4.51 -32.35 11.08
CA ILE A 696 5.79 -31.93 11.67
C ILE A 696 6.82 -33.03 11.48
N ILE A 697 7.99 -32.65 10.99
CA ILE A 697 9.19 -33.49 10.93
C ILE A 697 10.30 -32.94 11.82
N GLU A 698 11.10 -33.85 12.37
CA GLU A 698 12.29 -33.57 13.17
C GLU A 698 13.44 -34.48 12.76
N LEU A 699 14.68 -34.02 12.95
CA LEU A 699 15.88 -34.82 12.72
C LEU A 699 16.57 -35.16 14.06
N ASN A 700 16.72 -36.46 14.37
CA ASN A 700 17.21 -36.94 15.67
C ASN A 700 18.62 -36.44 16.06
N ASP A 701 19.53 -36.33 15.09
CA ASP A 701 20.96 -36.06 15.34
C ASP A 701 21.34 -34.57 15.17
N HIS A 702 20.35 -33.69 15.14
CA HIS A 702 20.52 -32.25 14.96
C HIS A 702 20.03 -31.49 16.21
N PRO A 703 20.76 -30.46 16.70
CA PRO A 703 20.40 -29.76 17.93
C PRO A 703 19.00 -29.15 17.90
N TRP A 704 18.63 -28.56 16.75
CA TRP A 704 17.28 -28.07 16.51
C TRP A 704 16.97 -28.03 15.01
N PHE A 705 16.24 -29.03 14.50
CA PHE A 705 15.83 -29.11 13.08
C PHE A 705 14.34 -29.47 13.04
N VAL A 706 13.50 -28.50 12.67
CA VAL A 706 12.05 -28.66 12.67
C VAL A 706 11.49 -28.21 11.32
N GLY A 707 10.75 -29.08 10.64
CA GLY A 707 9.92 -28.73 9.49
C GLY A 707 8.45 -28.84 9.86
N VAL A 708 7.65 -27.85 9.52
CA VAL A 708 6.19 -27.86 9.70
C VAL A 708 5.45 -27.63 8.40
N GLN A 709 4.33 -28.34 8.21
CA GLN A 709 3.50 -28.24 7.01
C GLN A 709 2.51 -27.06 7.10
N PHE A 710 2.16 -26.65 8.31
CA PHE A 710 1.36 -25.45 8.61
C PHE A 710 2.21 -24.18 8.64
N HIS A 711 1.52 -23.05 8.83
CA HIS A 711 2.07 -21.70 8.97
C HIS A 711 1.95 -21.21 10.43
N PRO A 712 2.93 -21.51 11.31
CA PRO A 712 2.91 -21.09 12.71
C PRO A 712 2.93 -19.56 12.88
N GLU A 713 3.47 -18.85 11.90
CA GLU A 713 3.62 -17.40 11.90
C GLU A 713 2.27 -16.66 11.98
N TYR A 714 1.20 -17.24 11.43
CA TYR A 714 -0.11 -16.61 11.45
C TYR A 714 -0.69 -16.50 12.85
N LYS A 715 -0.31 -17.40 13.78
CA LYS A 715 -0.84 -17.45 15.15
C LYS A 715 0.07 -16.78 16.18
N SER A 716 1.17 -16.17 15.75
CA SER A 716 2.07 -15.42 16.64
C SER A 716 1.50 -14.04 16.94
N THR A 717 1.28 -13.72 18.22
CA THR A 717 0.77 -12.41 18.65
C THR A 717 1.69 -11.80 19.69
N VAL A 718 1.53 -10.51 19.98
CA VAL A 718 2.32 -9.82 21.01
C VAL A 718 2.11 -10.46 22.38
N SER A 719 0.86 -10.79 22.72
CA SER A 719 0.49 -11.37 24.01
C SER A 719 0.75 -12.88 24.09
N ASN A 720 0.74 -13.57 22.95
CA ASN A 720 1.01 -15.00 22.85
C ASN A 720 1.96 -15.29 21.68
N PRO A 721 3.27 -15.00 21.84
CA PRO A 721 4.29 -15.30 20.84
C PRO A 721 4.31 -16.80 20.52
N HIS A 722 4.42 -17.14 19.23
CA HIS A 722 4.29 -18.54 18.81
C HIS A 722 5.44 -19.43 19.36
N PRO A 723 5.14 -20.57 20.02
CA PRO A 723 6.15 -21.40 20.69
C PRO A 723 7.31 -21.86 19.81
N LEU A 724 7.04 -22.27 18.56
CA LEU A 724 8.10 -22.69 17.62
C LEU A 724 9.11 -21.58 17.33
N PHE A 725 8.64 -20.34 17.10
CA PHE A 725 9.54 -19.21 16.87
C PHE A 725 10.33 -18.85 18.13
N VAL A 726 9.67 -18.86 19.30
CA VAL A 726 10.35 -18.62 20.59
C VAL A 726 11.48 -19.62 20.82
N LYS A 727 11.21 -20.93 20.60
CA LYS A 727 12.21 -21.98 20.75
C LYS A 727 13.26 -21.99 19.66
N PHE A 728 12.92 -21.61 18.43
CA PHE A 728 13.89 -21.45 17.36
C PHE A 728 14.91 -20.35 17.68
N VAL A 729 14.45 -19.18 18.12
CA VAL A 729 15.31 -18.07 18.51
C VAL A 729 16.17 -18.44 19.72
N GLU A 730 15.62 -19.19 20.69
CA GLU A 730 16.39 -19.72 21.82
C GLU A 730 17.52 -20.65 21.34
N ALA A 731 17.24 -21.56 20.41
CA ALA A 731 18.25 -22.43 19.81
C ALA A 731 19.33 -21.66 19.02
N ALA A 732 18.94 -20.61 18.29
CA ALA A 732 19.90 -19.73 17.60
C ALA A 732 20.82 -18.99 18.60
N VAL A 733 20.27 -18.50 19.70
CA VAL A 733 21.05 -17.88 20.79
C VAL A 733 22.03 -18.86 21.42
N GLU A 734 21.65 -20.13 21.56
CA GLU A 734 22.54 -21.18 22.07
C GLU A 734 23.66 -21.52 21.08
N HIS A 735 23.35 -21.61 19.79
CA HIS A 735 24.33 -21.84 18.73
C HIS A 735 25.38 -20.71 18.66
N SER A 736 24.92 -19.46 18.64
CA SER A 736 25.78 -18.26 18.64
C SER A 736 26.81 -18.24 19.79
N ARG A 737 26.42 -18.77 20.97
CA ARG A 737 27.33 -18.87 22.13
C ARG A 737 28.39 -19.94 21.95
N GLN A 738 28.07 -21.04 21.30
CA GLN A 738 29.00 -22.14 21.08
C GLN A 738 30.09 -21.76 20.08
N GLU A 739 29.79 -20.94 19.07
CA GLU A 739 30.80 -20.43 18.14
C GLU A 739 31.73 -19.38 18.78
N ASN A 740 31.21 -18.58 19.71
CA ASN A 740 31.97 -17.53 20.41
C ASN A 740 32.76 -18.03 21.64
N SER A 741 32.69 -19.32 21.98
CA SER A 741 33.37 -19.94 23.13
C SER A 741 34.51 -20.85 22.67
#